data_AF-A0A2R6WF95-F1
#
_entry.id   AF-A0A2R6WF95-F1
#
_cell.length_a   1.000
_cell.length_b   1.000
_cell.length_c   1.000
_cell.angle_alpha   90.00
_cell.angle_beta   90.00
_cell.angle_gamma   90.00
#
_symmetry.space_group_name_H-M   'P 1'
#
loop_
_entity.id
_entity.type
_entity.pdbx_description
1 polymer ?
#
loop_
_entity_poly.entity_id
_entity_poly.type
_entity_poly.pdbx_seq_one_letter_code
_entity_poly.pdbx_strand_id
1 'polypeptide(L)'
;MKTILVAGTNSGVGKTSIAVGLMAAFCRRGLRVQPFKVGPDFLDPMHHKAATGRDSYNLDGWMLSREVNLACFMRCTPFTDIAIVEGVMGLYDGRDGKSDSGSTAEMAKLLGTPVVLVLDCWQLARSAAALIRGYTSFDPDVKFAGVLLNKVGSSSHTAWLTEAILATEPDVRVLGGVPKSAGIELPEMHLGAHPPVDEEVPVNYIQRLADLIESHVDLDSILEQAVPLESVHGDILGNPSLDLFYNSSVVHPKPVRIGVARDDAFCFYYHENLLLLQNAGSELVEFSPLRDTLPPRLDGIYFGGGYPELHLEQLSSNKRLLYGIRAFANAGGVIFAECGGLMYLSQGIEDDEQRKWSMCGVFPFWTRMQPVMHMGYVTVTPQDNCVLFPASIGEIRGQIFHFSEMFYANSNTINLCPKGFCTKAEYRKAAEDVEGYMHGNTMASFVHLHFGSNPAAAVSFVERCRMDSTKAAAVAAASASAVAGAGPVAAAAAGAAAAAAVAEAMGETKSLIPYQSVGDNSDLFLRRSGSFDLSSMKQHYEGRRNNGRLVRSESEIWVGQLDQENNSYSKLGGEITRSEDYNRRVSTKAGFASTTGKAYNSRDDVEDINSNVRGRHGNSLEKNLDKDNLVQGGHRKHLPPLTANRRTFGWLVNGEVPKHLEKVPSGSRFSSSSPTSRALPERIVSLSPSATEILYELGAGKRLIGVTESCVRPSGCSNELYNVCRTKVEPGSRMQTYVEVPKPVGTLGNGSSMRLDVSWLCKAKPDLIIIQDSSLHGDTCSTSIVGILAQAGLQSGKNTQIMILRPHTVADAISGIVELGDRVGLYHEACLLADWLRSRLRKAAVAVARLHRPRVLVLHSLDPLIMGGHWVPEMESLAGGLDDLQKPGCNAETLLWRRITNYAPEVLIFAHLTSSAEQTLSEVQKIVKFSGFWSLPAVEAGRVYICEHIYFSYPGPKLVDGVELLVGMLHPSASQSWQAPGAVLKLSLTPGQKCSPDQISKHFQPC
;
A
#
# COMPACT_ATOMS: atom_id res chain seq x y z
N MET A 1 -3.08 38.23 -10.09
CA MET A 1 -2.93 37.05 -9.23
C MET A 1 -1.45 36.95 -8.82
N LYS A 2 -1.18 36.51 -7.59
CA LYS A 2 0.17 36.13 -7.12
C LYS A 2 0.39 34.61 -7.21
N THR A 3 1.64 34.14 -7.33
CA THR A 3 1.94 32.69 -7.31
C THR A 3 3.02 32.34 -6.30
N ILE A 4 2.85 31.20 -5.62
CA ILE A 4 3.86 30.59 -4.76
C ILE A 4 3.94 29.08 -5.03
N LEU A 5 5.15 28.51 -4.96
CA LEU A 5 5.36 27.07 -5.03
C LEU A 5 5.84 26.53 -3.68
N VAL A 6 5.27 25.43 -3.20
CA VAL A 6 5.64 24.76 -1.95
C VAL A 6 6.43 23.50 -2.27
N ALA A 7 7.73 23.51 -2.00
CA ALA A 7 8.63 22.36 -2.18
C ALA A 7 9.15 21.85 -0.83
N GLY A 8 9.99 20.82 -0.85
CA GLY A 8 10.63 20.29 0.34
C GLY A 8 11.94 19.60 0.02
N THR A 9 12.71 19.21 1.04
CA THR A 9 14.02 18.56 0.84
C THR A 9 13.94 17.09 0.44
N ASN A 10 12.79 16.44 0.60
CA ASN A 10 12.55 15.03 0.26
C ASN A 10 11.06 14.69 0.44
N SER A 11 10.64 13.50 0.00
CA SER A 11 9.38 12.88 0.42
C SER A 11 9.30 12.73 1.95
N GLY A 12 8.12 12.87 2.54
CA GLY A 12 7.90 12.71 3.99
C GLY A 12 8.17 13.94 4.89
N VAL A 13 8.71 15.05 4.35
CA VAL A 13 8.91 16.30 5.15
C VAL A 13 7.61 17.03 5.53
N GLY A 14 6.47 16.56 5.05
CA GLY A 14 5.15 17.15 5.30
C GLY A 14 4.79 18.33 4.38
N LYS A 15 5.34 18.38 3.16
CA LYS A 15 5.00 19.40 2.13
C LYS A 15 3.48 19.61 2.03
N THR A 16 2.74 18.52 1.94
CA THR A 16 1.30 18.47 1.70
C THR A 16 0.50 19.08 2.84
N SER A 17 0.82 18.73 4.09
CA SER A 17 0.22 19.37 5.28
C SER A 17 0.47 20.89 5.29
N ILE A 18 1.66 21.34 4.85
CA ILE A 18 1.98 22.76 4.74
C ILE A 18 1.22 23.42 3.57
N ALA A 19 1.18 22.82 2.39
CA ALA A 19 0.48 23.36 1.22
C ALA A 19 -1.03 23.45 1.44
N VAL A 20 -1.66 22.36 1.89
CA VAL A 20 -3.08 22.27 2.26
C VAL A 20 -3.42 23.25 3.39
N GLY A 21 -2.54 23.41 4.38
CA GLY A 21 -2.72 24.38 5.47
C GLY A 21 -2.59 25.84 5.01
N LEU A 22 -1.64 26.16 4.13
CA LEU A 22 -1.52 27.47 3.49
C LEU A 22 -2.76 27.78 2.64
N MET A 23 -3.23 26.82 1.84
CA MET A 23 -4.47 26.94 1.05
C MET A 23 -5.66 27.27 1.96
N ALA A 24 -5.88 26.49 3.01
CA ALA A 24 -6.99 26.68 3.95
C ALA A 24 -6.90 28.02 4.70
N ALA A 25 -5.71 28.44 5.14
CA ALA A 25 -5.48 29.73 5.81
C ALA A 25 -5.73 30.92 4.87
N PHE A 26 -5.27 30.86 3.62
CA PHE A 26 -5.56 31.94 2.66
C PHE A 26 -7.05 31.98 2.25
N CYS A 27 -7.73 30.84 2.16
CA CYS A 27 -9.19 30.79 2.01
C CYS A 27 -9.92 31.43 3.21
N ARG A 28 -9.49 31.16 4.46
CA ARG A 28 -10.03 31.82 5.68
C ARG A 28 -9.85 33.34 5.65
N ARG A 29 -8.70 33.81 5.16
CA ARG A 29 -8.40 35.24 4.92
C ARG A 29 -9.19 35.84 3.73
N GLY A 30 -10.09 35.08 3.11
CA GLY A 30 -11.00 35.55 2.05
C GLY A 30 -10.38 35.57 0.64
N LEU A 31 -9.20 34.99 0.46
CA LEU A 31 -8.54 34.92 -0.85
C LEU A 31 -9.05 33.74 -1.67
N ARG A 32 -9.25 33.96 -2.98
CA ARG A 32 -9.57 32.90 -3.95
C ARG A 32 -8.27 32.17 -4.31
N VAL A 33 -7.99 31.10 -3.58
CA VAL A 33 -6.83 30.24 -3.79
C VAL A 33 -7.10 29.27 -4.94
N GLN A 34 -6.22 29.22 -5.94
CA GLN A 34 -6.22 28.15 -6.95
C GLN A 34 -5.10 27.13 -6.64
N PRO A 35 -5.44 25.87 -6.33
CA PRO A 35 -4.44 24.84 -6.16
C PRO A 35 -3.93 24.27 -7.49
N PHE A 36 -2.67 23.86 -7.48
CA PHE A 36 -2.01 23.04 -8.50
C PHE A 36 -1.13 21.99 -7.82
N LYS A 37 -0.89 20.87 -8.51
CA LYS A 37 0.00 19.81 -8.06
C LYS A 37 1.06 19.51 -9.12
N VAL A 38 2.33 19.45 -8.72
CA VAL A 38 3.40 18.94 -9.58
C VAL A 38 3.37 17.41 -9.58
N GLY A 39 3.59 16.84 -10.76
CA GLY A 39 3.60 15.40 -10.99
C GLY A 39 2.20 14.81 -11.23
N PRO A 40 2.12 13.50 -11.48
CA PRO A 40 0.91 12.81 -11.95
C PRO A 40 -0.04 12.37 -10.81
N ASP A 41 0.15 12.88 -9.59
CA ASP A 41 -0.60 12.43 -8.42
C ASP A 41 -2.10 12.81 -8.46
N PHE A 42 -2.96 11.93 -7.95
CA PHE A 42 -4.40 12.12 -7.82
C PHE A 42 -4.85 12.46 -6.39
N LEU A 43 -4.04 12.19 -5.36
CA LEU A 43 -4.44 12.28 -3.96
C LEU A 43 -4.33 13.68 -3.35
N ASP A 44 -3.17 14.32 -3.47
CA ASP A 44 -2.96 15.68 -2.97
C ASP A 44 -3.97 16.67 -3.61
N PRO A 45 -4.35 16.55 -4.91
CA PRO A 45 -5.51 17.24 -5.50
C PRO A 45 -6.84 17.11 -4.74
N MET A 46 -7.12 15.99 -4.07
CA MET A 46 -8.34 15.83 -3.26
C MET A 46 -8.24 16.64 -1.95
N HIS A 47 -7.08 16.59 -1.28
CA HIS A 47 -6.81 17.44 -0.11
C HIS A 47 -6.85 18.93 -0.47
N HIS A 48 -6.28 19.31 -1.63
CA HIS A 48 -6.37 20.66 -2.18
C HIS A 48 -7.82 21.10 -2.40
N LYS A 49 -8.66 20.23 -2.99
CA LYS A 49 -10.07 20.54 -3.24
C LYS A 49 -10.87 20.70 -1.95
N ALA A 50 -10.61 19.85 -0.96
CA ALA A 50 -11.23 19.97 0.36
C ALA A 50 -10.80 21.25 1.12
N ALA A 51 -9.60 21.79 0.86
CA ALA A 51 -9.11 23.02 1.47
C ALA A 51 -9.50 24.32 0.74
N THR A 52 -9.85 24.25 -0.55
CA THR A 52 -10.11 25.44 -1.39
C THR A 52 -11.52 25.50 -1.97
N GLY A 53 -12.27 24.39 -1.95
CA GLY A 53 -13.53 24.25 -2.68
C GLY A 53 -13.37 24.25 -4.21
N ARG A 54 -12.14 24.18 -4.74
CA ARG A 54 -11.82 24.24 -6.17
C ARG A 54 -11.00 23.03 -6.60
N ASP A 55 -11.27 22.50 -7.77
CA ASP A 55 -10.47 21.42 -8.35
C ASP A 55 -9.01 21.87 -8.58
N SER A 56 -8.08 20.95 -8.32
CA SER A 56 -6.64 21.13 -8.50
C SER A 56 -6.19 20.51 -9.81
N TYR A 57 -5.20 21.13 -10.46
CA TYR A 57 -4.68 20.71 -11.77
C TYR A 57 -3.25 20.21 -11.66
N ASN A 58 -2.93 19.16 -12.40
CA ASN A 58 -1.59 18.60 -12.48
C ASN A 58 -0.71 19.40 -13.44
N LEU A 59 0.55 19.61 -13.06
CA LEU A 59 1.61 20.22 -13.87
C LEU A 59 2.81 19.26 -13.88
N ASP A 60 3.32 18.94 -15.05
CA ASP A 60 4.28 17.86 -15.24
C ASP A 60 5.13 18.09 -16.49
N GLY A 61 6.44 18.29 -16.32
CA GLY A 61 7.38 18.52 -17.41
C GLY A 61 7.80 17.25 -18.18
N TRP A 62 7.44 16.06 -17.70
CA TRP A 62 7.61 14.82 -18.44
C TRP A 62 6.36 14.48 -19.26
N MET A 63 5.16 14.54 -18.68
CA MET A 63 3.91 14.24 -19.40
C MET A 63 3.54 15.34 -20.41
N LEU A 64 3.73 16.62 -20.06
CA LEU A 64 3.21 17.76 -20.81
C LEU A 64 4.34 18.64 -21.35
N SER A 65 4.12 19.30 -22.50
CA SER A 65 5.09 20.29 -22.98
C SER A 65 5.11 21.53 -22.08
N ARG A 66 6.14 22.36 -22.21
CA ARG A 66 6.24 23.65 -21.51
C ARG A 66 5.01 24.53 -21.78
N GLU A 67 4.57 24.55 -23.03
CA GLU A 67 3.47 25.35 -23.56
C GLU A 67 2.13 24.86 -23.01
N VAL A 68 1.95 23.53 -22.89
CA VAL A 68 0.77 22.93 -22.26
C VAL A 68 0.73 23.21 -20.76
N ASN A 69 1.84 23.02 -20.03
CA ASN A 69 1.90 23.35 -18.60
C ASN A 69 1.51 24.81 -18.34
N LEU A 70 2.05 25.74 -19.14
CA LEU A 70 1.71 27.16 -19.07
C LEU A 70 0.25 27.44 -19.47
N ALA A 71 -0.31 26.71 -20.43
CA ALA A 71 -1.71 26.84 -20.82
C ALA A 71 -2.68 26.38 -19.72
N CYS A 72 -2.47 25.18 -19.15
CA CYS A 72 -3.26 24.67 -18.02
C CYS A 72 -3.20 25.64 -16.82
N PHE A 73 -2.00 26.17 -16.51
CA PHE A 73 -1.84 27.16 -15.47
C PHE A 73 -2.61 28.45 -15.79
N MET A 74 -2.33 29.10 -16.93
CA MET A 74 -2.97 30.35 -17.34
C MET A 74 -4.50 30.26 -17.45
N ARG A 75 -5.04 29.09 -17.84
CA ARG A 75 -6.49 28.81 -17.94
C ARG A 75 -7.20 28.85 -16.59
N CYS A 76 -6.57 28.36 -15.54
CA CYS A 76 -7.21 28.13 -14.23
C CYS A 76 -6.99 29.28 -13.23
N THR A 77 -6.09 30.20 -13.56
CA THR A 77 -5.76 31.43 -12.79
C THR A 77 -6.60 32.70 -13.01
N PRO A 78 -7.52 32.84 -13.99
CA PRO A 78 -8.39 34.01 -14.06
C PRO A 78 -9.31 34.12 -12.84
N PHE A 79 -9.49 35.34 -12.34
CA PHE A 79 -10.31 35.64 -11.14
C PHE A 79 -9.86 34.94 -9.85
N THR A 80 -8.58 34.58 -9.73
CA THR A 80 -7.96 34.08 -8.49
C THR A 80 -7.04 35.15 -7.88
N ASP A 81 -6.85 35.11 -6.57
CA ASP A 81 -6.00 36.07 -5.86
C ASP A 81 -4.57 35.53 -5.72
N ILE A 82 -4.46 34.25 -5.34
CA ILE A 82 -3.21 33.51 -5.26
C ILE A 82 -3.35 32.12 -5.91
N ALA A 83 -2.33 31.68 -6.64
CA ALA A 83 -2.13 30.28 -7.01
C ALA A 83 -1.07 29.63 -6.09
N ILE A 84 -1.33 28.42 -5.63
CA ILE A 84 -0.45 27.64 -4.76
C ILE A 84 -0.14 26.31 -5.45
N VAL A 85 1.13 26.11 -5.78
CA VAL A 85 1.61 24.92 -6.49
C VAL A 85 2.32 24.01 -5.49
N GLU A 86 1.81 22.80 -5.22
CA GLU A 86 2.57 21.83 -4.41
C GLU A 86 3.53 21.01 -5.28
N GLY A 87 4.79 20.91 -4.86
CA GLY A 87 5.82 20.08 -5.48
C GLY A 87 5.60 18.56 -5.38
N VAL A 88 6.34 17.81 -6.19
CA VAL A 88 6.50 16.35 -6.08
C VAL A 88 7.83 16.03 -5.38
N MET A 89 7.93 14.86 -4.73
CA MET A 89 9.16 14.35 -4.08
C MET A 89 9.92 15.44 -3.26
N GLY A 90 11.24 15.57 -3.39
CA GLY A 90 12.02 16.77 -3.04
C GLY A 90 12.15 17.75 -4.21
N LEU A 91 12.62 18.98 -3.93
CA LEU A 91 12.68 20.08 -4.90
C LEU A 91 13.40 19.72 -6.21
N TYR A 92 14.54 19.04 -6.10
CA TYR A 92 15.40 18.68 -7.23
C TYR A 92 15.22 17.22 -7.70
N ASP A 93 14.28 16.48 -7.11
CA ASP A 93 14.01 15.09 -7.50
C ASP A 93 13.14 15.10 -8.78
N GLY A 94 13.65 14.50 -9.86
CA GLY A 94 12.98 14.40 -11.15
C GLY A 94 13.19 13.04 -11.82
N ARG A 95 13.11 13.01 -13.15
CA ARG A 95 13.24 11.79 -13.98
C ARG A 95 14.61 11.11 -13.84
N ASP A 96 15.68 11.89 -13.73
CA ASP A 96 17.04 11.37 -13.58
C ASP A 96 17.90 12.28 -12.69
N GLY A 97 19.02 11.73 -12.19
CA GLY A 97 19.98 12.47 -11.36
C GLY A 97 20.99 13.32 -12.15
N LYS A 98 20.63 13.84 -13.33
CA LYS A 98 21.49 14.70 -14.17
C LYS A 98 20.81 15.97 -14.66
N SER A 99 19.49 16.00 -14.67
CA SER A 99 18.66 17.10 -15.14
C SER A 99 17.54 17.39 -14.14
N ASP A 100 16.92 18.56 -14.28
CA ASP A 100 15.73 18.96 -13.55
C ASP A 100 14.42 18.44 -14.19
N SER A 101 14.49 17.71 -15.30
CA SER A 101 13.31 17.28 -16.05
C SER A 101 12.37 16.41 -15.22
N GLY A 102 11.09 16.80 -15.14
CA GLY A 102 10.08 16.17 -14.30
C GLY A 102 10.18 16.51 -12.81
N SER A 103 11.04 17.47 -12.41
CA SER A 103 11.19 17.89 -11.01
C SER A 103 10.33 19.11 -10.65
N THR A 104 10.22 19.35 -9.35
CA THR A 104 9.60 20.57 -8.81
C THR A 104 10.39 21.84 -9.19
N ALA A 105 11.73 21.75 -9.33
CA ALA A 105 12.58 22.87 -9.72
C ALA A 105 12.38 23.31 -11.18
N GLU A 106 12.14 22.38 -12.10
CA GLU A 106 11.77 22.68 -13.49
C GLU A 106 10.45 23.47 -13.53
N MET A 107 9.43 23.01 -12.79
CA MET A 107 8.14 23.72 -12.69
C MET A 107 8.27 25.10 -12.05
N ALA A 108 9.10 25.26 -11.02
CA ALA A 108 9.37 26.57 -10.41
C ALA A 108 9.96 27.56 -11.42
N LYS A 109 10.96 27.14 -12.21
CA LYS A 109 11.60 27.96 -13.24
C LYS A 109 10.67 28.23 -14.43
N LEU A 110 9.92 27.23 -14.89
CA LEU A 110 8.92 27.33 -15.96
C LEU A 110 7.82 28.34 -15.64
N LEU A 111 7.32 28.34 -14.40
CA LEU A 111 6.29 29.28 -13.92
C LEU A 111 6.86 30.62 -13.42
N GLY A 112 8.18 30.83 -13.47
CA GLY A 112 8.85 32.00 -12.90
C GLY A 112 8.56 32.23 -11.40
N THR A 113 8.20 31.17 -10.67
CA THR A 113 7.54 31.23 -9.36
C THR A 113 8.51 30.90 -8.23
N PRO A 114 8.57 31.71 -7.15
CA PRO A 114 9.48 31.46 -6.05
C PRO A 114 9.00 30.34 -5.12
N VAL A 115 9.98 29.65 -4.53
CA VAL A 115 9.80 28.44 -3.73
C VAL A 115 9.78 28.74 -2.23
N VAL A 116 8.75 28.28 -1.54
CA VAL A 116 8.77 28.02 -0.08
C VAL A 116 9.34 26.63 0.13
N LEU A 117 10.54 26.54 0.71
CA LEU A 117 11.20 25.26 0.97
C LEU A 117 10.85 24.73 2.37
N VAL A 118 10.11 23.62 2.43
CA VAL A 118 9.76 22.94 3.68
C VAL A 118 10.92 22.03 4.12
N LEU A 119 11.48 22.31 5.30
CA LEU A 119 12.54 21.51 5.93
C LEU A 119 11.98 20.76 7.14
N ASP A 120 12.12 19.43 7.17
CA ASP A 120 11.87 18.66 8.39
C ASP A 120 12.97 18.94 9.42
N CYS A 121 12.60 19.60 10.51
CA CYS A 121 13.54 20.02 11.55
C CYS A 121 13.61 19.06 12.74
N TRP A 122 13.03 17.86 12.63
CA TRP A 122 13.04 16.88 13.71
C TRP A 122 14.47 16.43 14.06
N GLN A 123 14.92 16.83 15.26
CA GLN A 123 16.29 16.62 15.76
C GLN A 123 17.40 17.31 14.94
N LEU A 124 17.04 18.30 14.11
CA LEU A 124 18.03 19.24 13.56
C LEU A 124 18.44 20.29 14.61
N ALA A 125 19.47 21.05 14.26
CA ALA A 125 19.97 22.23 14.96
C ALA A 125 20.78 23.03 13.92
N ARG A 126 22.03 23.41 14.21
CA ARG A 126 22.92 24.13 13.28
C ARG A 126 23.07 23.47 11.89
N SER A 127 22.89 22.14 11.79
CA SER A 127 22.88 21.40 10.52
C SER A 127 21.80 21.88 9.53
N ALA A 128 20.71 22.49 10.00
CA ALA A 128 19.70 23.07 9.13
C ALA A 128 20.29 24.13 8.19
N ALA A 129 21.21 24.97 8.68
CA ALA A 129 21.88 25.99 7.86
C ALA A 129 22.73 25.39 6.74
N ALA A 130 23.36 24.23 6.98
CA ALA A 130 24.13 23.52 5.95
C ALA A 130 23.22 22.88 4.89
N LEU A 131 22.04 22.38 5.28
CA LEU A 131 21.03 21.90 4.34
C LEU A 131 20.45 23.05 3.51
N ILE A 132 20.01 24.14 4.16
CA ILE A 132 19.44 25.30 3.47
C ILE A 132 20.44 25.89 2.48
N ARG A 133 21.69 26.15 2.88
CA ARG A 133 22.76 26.57 1.96
C ARG A 133 22.96 25.61 0.79
N GLY A 134 22.91 24.30 1.07
CA GLY A 134 22.97 23.26 0.06
C GLY A 134 21.88 23.42 -0.99
N TYR A 135 20.64 23.68 -0.57
CA TYR A 135 19.52 23.92 -1.48
C TYR A 135 19.59 25.29 -2.19
N THR A 136 19.89 26.37 -1.48
CA THR A 136 19.87 27.75 -2.02
C THR A 136 21.03 28.05 -2.98
N SER A 137 22.12 27.28 -2.94
CA SER A 137 23.28 27.43 -3.83
C SER A 137 23.46 26.32 -4.87
N PHE A 138 22.56 25.34 -4.96
CA PHE A 138 22.66 24.24 -5.93
C PHE A 138 22.26 24.66 -7.34
N ASP A 139 21.07 25.27 -7.49
CA ASP A 139 20.56 25.81 -8.75
C ASP A 139 20.29 27.31 -8.59
N PRO A 140 21.10 28.20 -9.21
CA PRO A 140 20.98 29.64 -9.05
C PRO A 140 19.75 30.22 -9.78
N ASP A 141 19.12 29.48 -10.69
CA ASP A 141 17.94 29.94 -11.42
C ASP A 141 16.64 29.70 -10.63
N VAL A 142 16.61 28.72 -9.71
CA VAL A 142 15.52 28.58 -8.74
C VAL A 142 15.54 29.74 -7.75
N LYS A 143 14.41 30.43 -7.62
CA LYS A 143 14.23 31.54 -6.67
C LYS A 143 13.49 31.04 -5.44
N PHE A 144 13.91 31.47 -4.26
CA PHE A 144 13.29 31.09 -2.99
C PHE A 144 12.57 32.28 -2.36
N ALA A 145 11.31 32.10 -1.98
CA ALA A 145 10.57 33.05 -1.14
C ALA A 145 11.03 32.97 0.32
N GLY A 146 11.45 31.77 0.74
CA GLY A 146 12.01 31.51 2.06
C GLY A 146 11.92 30.04 2.46
N VAL A 147 12.27 29.77 3.72
CA VAL A 147 12.29 28.44 4.33
C VAL A 147 11.20 28.35 5.38
N LEU A 148 10.44 27.25 5.37
CA LEU A 148 9.46 26.93 6.42
C LEU A 148 9.96 25.73 7.21
N LEU A 149 10.13 25.91 8.52
CA LEU A 149 10.67 24.89 9.42
C LEU A 149 9.52 24.03 9.94
N ASN A 150 9.44 22.77 9.52
CA ASN A 150 8.38 21.85 9.93
C ASN A 150 8.85 20.91 11.05
N LYS A 151 7.90 20.35 11.80
CA LYS A 151 8.10 19.41 12.92
C LYS A 151 9.06 19.96 14.01
N VAL A 152 9.08 21.28 14.22
CA VAL A 152 9.94 21.91 15.25
C VAL A 152 9.52 21.50 16.67
N GLY A 153 10.46 21.57 17.60
CA GLY A 153 10.27 21.10 18.98
C GLY A 153 9.70 22.14 19.95
N SER A 154 9.89 23.43 19.65
CA SER A 154 9.40 24.57 20.44
C SER A 154 9.66 25.89 19.70
N SER A 155 9.13 27.00 20.21
CA SER A 155 9.51 28.36 19.79
C SER A 155 11.02 28.61 19.95
N SER A 156 11.63 28.18 21.07
CA SER A 156 13.08 28.28 21.28
C SER A 156 13.90 27.46 20.27
N HIS A 157 13.42 26.28 19.87
CA HIS A 157 14.05 25.50 18.80
C HIS A 157 13.95 26.24 17.47
N THR A 158 12.79 26.84 17.16
CA THR A 158 12.60 27.68 15.96
C THR A 158 13.59 28.86 15.92
N ALA A 159 13.78 29.55 17.06
CA ALA A 159 14.74 30.65 17.17
C ALA A 159 16.17 30.18 16.88
N TRP A 160 16.65 29.09 17.50
CA TRP A 160 17.99 28.54 17.25
C TRP A 160 18.21 28.05 15.80
N LEU A 161 17.18 27.50 15.15
CA LEU A 161 17.25 27.14 13.73
C LEU A 161 17.38 28.40 12.86
N THR A 162 16.59 29.44 13.17
CA THR A 162 16.60 30.74 12.48
C THR A 162 17.95 31.45 12.63
N GLU A 163 18.48 31.52 13.86
CA GLU A 163 19.82 32.05 14.15
C GLU A 163 20.91 31.32 13.36
N ALA A 164 20.86 29.98 13.30
CA ALA A 164 21.84 29.20 12.56
C ALA A 164 21.78 29.44 11.05
N ILE A 165 20.56 29.51 10.48
CA ILE A 165 20.33 29.78 9.05
C ILE A 165 20.84 31.18 8.71
N LEU A 166 20.36 32.22 9.38
CA LEU A 166 20.73 33.62 9.09
C LEU A 166 22.22 33.92 9.33
N ALA A 167 22.88 33.19 10.24
CA ALA A 167 24.34 33.29 10.44
C ALA A 167 25.17 32.64 9.31
N THR A 168 24.53 32.00 8.33
CA THR A 168 25.18 31.35 7.18
C THR A 168 24.67 31.90 5.85
N GLU A 169 23.37 32.09 5.74
CA GLU A 169 22.60 32.52 4.57
C GLU A 169 21.73 33.74 4.98
N PRO A 170 22.31 34.95 5.15
CA PRO A 170 21.61 36.09 5.75
C PRO A 170 20.44 36.62 4.90
N ASP A 171 20.47 36.39 3.59
CA ASP A 171 19.42 36.78 2.65
C ASP A 171 18.23 35.79 2.61
N VAL A 172 18.35 34.62 3.25
CA VAL A 172 17.29 33.60 3.27
C VAL A 172 16.29 33.89 4.39
N ARG A 173 15.09 34.30 4.00
CA ARG A 173 13.99 34.52 4.95
C ARG A 173 13.48 33.20 5.53
N VAL A 174 13.42 33.11 6.86
CA VAL A 174 12.70 32.04 7.56
C VAL A 174 11.25 32.51 7.76
N LEU A 175 10.30 31.72 7.26
CA LEU A 175 8.88 32.09 7.14
C LEU A 175 8.04 31.57 8.31
N GLY A 176 8.56 30.68 9.15
CA GLY A 176 7.79 30.11 10.26
C GLY A 176 8.38 28.82 10.83
N GLY A 177 7.79 28.37 11.94
CA GLY A 177 8.19 27.17 12.68
C GLY A 177 6.97 26.36 13.13
N VAL A 178 6.52 25.43 12.29
CA VAL A 178 5.33 24.61 12.55
C VAL A 178 5.71 23.43 13.48
N PRO A 179 5.14 23.36 14.70
CA PRO A 179 5.55 22.36 15.69
C PRO A 179 5.12 20.94 15.32
N LYS A 180 5.83 19.89 15.80
CA LYS A 180 5.33 18.50 15.69
C LYS A 180 4.12 18.31 16.61
N SER A 181 2.95 18.65 16.08
CA SER A 181 1.66 18.54 16.75
C SER A 181 1.10 17.13 16.66
N ALA A 182 0.70 16.57 17.81
CA ALA A 182 -0.08 15.35 17.89
C ALA A 182 -1.42 15.52 17.13
N GLY A 183 -1.81 14.53 16.33
CA GLY A 183 -3.08 14.54 15.59
C GLY A 183 -3.23 15.56 14.45
N ILE A 184 -2.13 16.05 13.85
CA ILE A 184 -2.16 16.94 12.66
C ILE A 184 -1.28 16.41 11.49
N GLU A 185 -0.86 15.14 11.55
CA GLU A 185 -0.35 14.44 10.36
C GLU A 185 -1.52 14.16 9.40
N LEU A 186 -1.33 14.37 8.09
CA LEU A 186 -2.36 14.06 7.09
C LEU A 186 -2.70 12.56 7.21
N PRO A 187 -3.99 12.16 7.19
CA PRO A 187 -4.32 10.77 6.96
C PRO A 187 -3.70 10.38 5.63
N GLU A 188 -2.72 9.47 5.63
CA GLU A 188 -2.19 8.89 4.40
C GLU A 188 -3.39 8.27 3.69
N MET A 189 -3.84 8.84 2.56
CA MET A 189 -4.85 8.20 1.73
C MET A 189 -4.15 7.01 1.09
N HIS A 190 -4.39 5.82 1.65
CA HIS A 190 -3.57 4.65 1.34
C HIS A 190 -3.77 4.27 -0.13
N LEU A 191 -2.66 4.14 -0.87
CA LEU A 191 -2.65 3.47 -2.16
C LEU A 191 -2.15 2.05 -1.91
N GLY A 192 -3.04 1.07 -2.03
CA GLY A 192 -2.76 -0.33 -1.70
C GLY A 192 -4.04 -1.14 -1.52
N ALA A 193 -3.90 -2.44 -1.27
CA ALA A 193 -4.99 -3.43 -1.20
C ALA A 193 -5.97 -3.28 -0.01
N HIS A 194 -5.98 -2.15 0.69
CA HIS A 194 -6.73 -1.93 1.93
C HIS A 194 -7.40 -0.56 1.91
N PRO A 195 -8.60 -0.39 2.50
CA PRO A 195 -9.32 0.87 2.42
C PRO A 195 -8.55 2.05 3.04
N PRO A 196 -8.64 3.26 2.44
CA PRO A 196 -8.75 4.47 3.24
C PRO A 196 -9.85 4.24 4.29
N VAL A 197 -9.62 4.69 5.51
CA VAL A 197 -10.68 4.71 6.53
C VAL A 197 -11.83 5.57 6.00
N ASP A 198 -13.09 5.16 6.21
CA ASP A 198 -14.33 5.82 5.74
C ASP A 198 -14.58 7.21 6.39
N GLU A 199 -13.59 8.09 6.37
CA GLU A 199 -13.69 9.49 6.76
C GLU A 199 -13.25 10.36 5.58
N GLU A 200 -14.21 11.06 4.97
CA GLU A 200 -13.94 12.27 4.16
C GLU A 200 -12.90 13.13 4.87
N VAL A 201 -11.87 13.64 4.17
CA VAL A 201 -10.75 14.42 4.75
C VAL A 201 -11.29 15.39 5.81
N PRO A 202 -11.16 15.10 7.12
CA PRO A 202 -12.12 15.65 8.08
C PRO A 202 -12.11 17.17 8.06
N VAL A 203 -13.29 17.81 8.01
CA VAL A 203 -13.37 19.28 7.96
C VAL A 203 -12.67 19.91 9.18
N ASN A 204 -12.66 19.21 10.31
CA ASN A 204 -11.92 19.60 11.51
C ASN A 204 -10.38 19.46 11.37
N TYR A 205 -9.87 18.60 10.48
CA TYR A 205 -8.44 18.42 10.20
C TYR A 205 -7.90 19.58 9.37
N ILE A 206 -8.60 19.94 8.29
CA ILE A 206 -8.24 21.08 7.43
C ILE A 206 -8.30 22.39 8.22
N GLN A 207 -9.30 22.53 9.10
CA GLN A 207 -9.36 23.64 10.05
C GLN A 207 -8.15 23.68 10.99
N ARG A 208 -7.73 22.55 11.58
CA ARG A 208 -6.51 22.48 12.42
C ARG A 208 -5.22 22.80 11.67
N LEU A 209 -5.10 22.42 10.39
CA LEU A 209 -3.97 22.83 9.56
C LEU A 209 -3.93 24.35 9.38
N ALA A 210 -5.06 24.97 9.07
CA ALA A 210 -5.14 26.43 9.00
C ALA A 210 -4.84 27.08 10.36
N ASP A 211 -5.38 26.56 11.47
CA ASP A 211 -5.11 27.05 12.83
C ASP A 211 -3.59 27.03 13.14
N LEU A 212 -2.88 25.95 12.80
CA LEU A 212 -1.43 25.86 12.97
C LEU A 212 -0.68 26.87 12.12
N ILE A 213 -1.02 26.97 10.84
CA ILE A 213 -0.35 27.84 9.87
C ILE A 213 -0.55 29.30 10.25
N GLU A 214 -1.77 29.73 10.54
CA GLU A 214 -2.10 31.09 10.99
C GLU A 214 -1.43 31.45 12.33
N SER A 215 -1.06 30.46 13.15
CA SER A 215 -0.38 30.66 14.44
C SER A 215 1.16 30.61 14.39
N HIS A 216 1.77 30.05 13.33
CA HIS A 216 3.21 29.73 13.29
C HIS A 216 3.94 30.14 12.01
N VAL A 217 3.23 30.68 11.01
CA VAL A 217 3.77 31.04 9.70
C VAL A 217 3.41 32.47 9.35
N ASP A 218 4.39 33.23 8.85
CA ASP A 218 4.23 34.58 8.34
C ASP A 218 3.58 34.55 6.94
N LEU A 219 2.24 34.42 6.96
CA LEU A 219 1.38 34.40 5.78
C LEU A 219 1.45 35.69 4.97
N ASP A 220 1.70 36.82 5.63
CA ASP A 220 1.78 38.13 5.01
C ASP A 220 3.10 38.29 4.25
N SER A 221 4.23 37.85 4.83
CA SER A 221 5.50 37.68 4.13
C SER A 221 5.39 36.71 2.94
N ILE A 222 4.69 35.58 3.09
CA ILE A 222 4.45 34.66 1.95
C ILE A 222 3.69 35.37 0.83
N LEU A 223 2.66 36.17 1.16
CA LEU A 223 1.96 37.00 0.18
C LEU A 223 2.86 38.09 -0.43
N GLU A 224 3.78 38.69 0.32
CA GLU A 224 4.73 39.69 -0.22
C GLU A 224 5.72 39.07 -1.20
N GLN A 225 6.21 37.85 -0.96
CA GLN A 225 7.15 37.17 -1.85
C GLN A 225 6.48 36.48 -3.05
N ALA A 226 5.18 36.17 -2.98
CA ALA A 226 4.44 35.57 -4.07
C ALA A 226 4.31 36.55 -5.27
N VAL A 227 4.98 36.23 -6.37
CA VAL A 227 5.14 37.15 -7.52
C VAL A 227 3.86 37.31 -8.33
N PRO A 228 3.57 38.51 -8.88
CA PRO A 228 2.65 38.64 -10.00
C PRO A 228 3.23 37.94 -11.24
N LEU A 229 2.45 37.06 -11.88
CA LEU A 229 2.77 36.66 -13.25
C LEU A 229 2.47 37.84 -14.18
N GLU A 230 3.51 38.52 -14.66
CA GLU A 230 3.39 39.54 -15.72
C GLU A 230 4.27 39.26 -16.95
N SER A 231 5.24 38.34 -16.89
CA SER A 231 6.35 38.25 -17.88
C SER A 231 6.43 37.01 -18.80
N VAL A 232 5.53 36.01 -18.72
CA VAL A 232 5.60 34.77 -19.54
C VAL A 232 4.59 34.76 -20.73
N HIS A 233 3.92 35.88 -20.97
CA HIS A 233 2.60 35.88 -21.64
C HIS A 233 2.58 36.10 -23.17
N GLY A 234 3.72 36.47 -23.78
CA GLY A 234 3.76 36.93 -25.17
C GLY A 234 3.44 35.85 -26.21
N ASP A 235 4.13 34.71 -26.14
CA ASP A 235 4.21 33.76 -27.26
C ASP A 235 3.14 32.66 -27.24
N ILE A 236 2.31 32.62 -26.19
CA ILE A 236 1.34 31.55 -25.92
C ILE A 236 -0.06 31.93 -26.44
N LEU A 237 -0.42 33.20 -26.29
CA LEU A 237 -1.73 33.74 -26.69
C LEU A 237 -1.81 33.90 -28.21
N GLY A 238 -2.31 32.86 -28.87
CA GLY A 238 -2.45 32.81 -30.33
C GLY A 238 -1.77 31.61 -31.00
N ASN A 239 -1.19 30.67 -30.23
CA ASN A 239 -0.72 29.40 -30.77
C ASN A 239 -1.90 28.44 -31.05
N PRO A 240 -2.19 28.07 -32.32
CA PRO A 240 -3.33 27.20 -32.65
C PRO A 240 -3.25 25.80 -32.05
N SER A 241 -2.05 25.29 -31.72
CA SER A 241 -1.92 23.99 -31.05
C SER A 241 -2.44 23.99 -29.60
N LEU A 242 -2.79 25.17 -29.06
CA LEU A 242 -3.36 25.35 -27.73
C LEU A 242 -4.84 25.75 -27.74
N ASP A 243 -5.48 25.88 -28.91
CA ASP A 243 -6.89 26.28 -29.01
C ASP A 243 -7.82 25.36 -28.19
N LEU A 244 -7.50 24.06 -28.14
CA LEU A 244 -8.24 23.07 -27.33
C LEU A 244 -8.16 23.29 -25.81
N PHE A 245 -7.24 24.11 -25.30
CA PHE A 245 -7.18 24.50 -23.89
C PHE A 245 -7.93 25.80 -23.61
N TYR A 246 -7.89 26.76 -24.55
CA TYR A 246 -8.45 28.10 -24.34
C TYR A 246 -9.87 28.31 -24.86
N ASN A 247 -10.28 27.61 -25.92
CA ASN A 247 -11.41 28.03 -26.75
C ASN A 247 -12.70 27.24 -26.46
N SER A 248 -13.30 27.46 -25.29
CA SER A 248 -14.61 26.89 -24.90
C SER A 248 -15.82 27.48 -25.64
N SER A 249 -15.58 28.36 -26.62
CA SER A 249 -16.60 29.17 -27.31
C SER A 249 -17.51 28.39 -28.27
N VAL A 250 -17.15 27.16 -28.62
CA VAL A 250 -17.86 26.37 -29.66
C VAL A 250 -19.07 25.65 -29.03
N VAL A 251 -20.21 26.34 -28.99
CA VAL A 251 -21.49 25.72 -28.59
C VAL A 251 -21.95 24.76 -29.69
N HIS A 252 -21.60 23.48 -29.56
CA HIS A 252 -22.07 22.43 -30.47
C HIS A 252 -23.60 22.26 -30.33
N PRO A 253 -24.40 22.40 -31.41
CA PRO A 253 -25.87 22.34 -31.34
C PRO A 253 -26.42 20.94 -31.03
N LYS A 254 -25.55 19.93 -31.00
CA LYS A 254 -25.77 18.60 -30.43
C LYS A 254 -24.46 18.18 -29.75
N PRO A 255 -24.28 18.39 -28.44
CA PRO A 255 -23.10 17.90 -27.73
C PRO A 255 -23.13 16.37 -27.64
N VAL A 256 -21.95 15.75 -27.62
CA VAL A 256 -21.78 14.30 -27.42
C VAL A 256 -21.91 13.98 -25.93
N ARG A 257 -22.82 13.10 -25.53
CA ARG A 257 -23.10 12.87 -24.10
C ARG A 257 -22.23 11.73 -23.57
N ILE A 258 -21.19 12.07 -22.82
CA ILE A 258 -20.23 11.10 -22.28
C ILE A 258 -20.54 10.88 -20.79
N GLY A 259 -20.86 9.65 -20.42
CA GLY A 259 -21.03 9.27 -19.01
C GLY A 259 -19.68 9.21 -18.32
N VAL A 260 -19.51 9.89 -17.18
CA VAL A 260 -18.28 9.84 -16.38
C VAL A 260 -18.60 9.15 -15.05
N ALA A 261 -17.94 8.03 -14.78
CA ALA A 261 -18.12 7.29 -13.54
C ALA A 261 -17.41 8.03 -12.40
N ARG A 262 -18.15 8.72 -11.51
CA ARG A 262 -17.57 9.59 -10.49
C ARG A 262 -18.20 9.35 -9.12
N ASP A 263 -17.46 8.64 -8.28
CA ASP A 263 -17.75 8.44 -6.85
C ASP A 263 -16.50 7.95 -6.10
N ASP A 264 -16.68 7.47 -4.87
CA ASP A 264 -15.62 7.03 -3.96
C ASP A 264 -14.77 5.88 -4.55
N ALA A 265 -15.37 5.02 -5.39
CA ALA A 265 -14.69 3.95 -6.10
C ALA A 265 -14.04 4.40 -7.43
N PHE A 266 -14.46 5.54 -8.00
CA PHE A 266 -13.98 6.08 -9.27
C PHE A 266 -13.67 7.57 -9.15
N CYS A 267 -12.51 7.84 -8.55
CA CYS A 267 -12.09 9.17 -8.10
C CYS A 267 -10.79 9.69 -8.75
N PHE A 268 -10.02 8.85 -9.46
CA PHE A 268 -8.77 9.26 -10.11
C PHE A 268 -9.01 9.78 -11.53
N TYR A 269 -8.95 11.10 -11.68
CA TYR A 269 -9.08 11.81 -12.95
C TYR A 269 -8.11 13.00 -13.00
N TYR A 270 -7.36 13.13 -14.09
CA TYR A 270 -6.76 14.42 -14.43
C TYR A 270 -7.89 15.38 -14.83
N HIS A 271 -8.10 16.47 -14.08
CA HIS A 271 -9.23 17.36 -14.36
C HIS A 271 -9.14 18.01 -15.74
N GLU A 272 -7.92 18.23 -16.26
CA GLU A 272 -7.70 18.71 -17.62
C GLU A 272 -8.21 17.73 -18.70
N ASN A 273 -8.21 16.40 -18.46
CA ASN A 273 -8.83 15.45 -19.40
C ASN A 273 -10.33 15.76 -19.56
N LEU A 274 -11.03 16.02 -18.46
CA LEU A 274 -12.45 16.33 -18.47
C LEU A 274 -12.72 17.66 -19.18
N LEU A 275 -11.87 18.68 -18.96
CA LEU A 275 -11.97 19.95 -19.67
C LEU A 275 -11.64 19.85 -21.17
N LEU A 276 -10.69 19.00 -21.56
CA LEU A 276 -10.35 18.74 -22.97
C LEU A 276 -11.47 17.97 -23.69
N LEU A 277 -12.13 17.02 -23.01
CA LEU A 277 -13.33 16.36 -23.54
C LEU A 277 -14.48 17.37 -23.75
N GLN A 278 -14.71 18.29 -22.80
CA GLN A 278 -15.72 19.34 -22.94
C GLN A 278 -15.39 20.26 -24.13
N ASN A 279 -14.14 20.74 -24.22
CA ASN A 279 -13.69 21.60 -25.31
C ASN A 279 -13.68 20.90 -26.70
N ALA A 280 -13.60 19.57 -26.76
CA ALA A 280 -13.80 18.78 -27.98
C ALA A 280 -15.29 18.58 -28.38
N GLY A 281 -16.23 19.15 -27.60
CA GLY A 281 -17.65 19.18 -27.91
C GLY A 281 -18.48 18.06 -27.28
N SER A 282 -18.21 17.74 -26.00
CA SER A 282 -19.00 16.80 -25.20
C SER A 282 -19.71 17.46 -24.00
N GLU A 283 -20.87 16.89 -23.65
CA GLU A 283 -21.58 17.09 -22.39
C GLU A 283 -21.16 15.94 -21.46
N LEU A 284 -20.53 16.25 -20.33
CA LEU A 284 -20.18 15.24 -19.34
C LEU A 284 -21.36 14.98 -18.41
N VAL A 285 -21.70 13.70 -18.23
CA VAL A 285 -22.84 13.22 -17.43
C VAL A 285 -22.29 12.35 -16.30
N GLU A 286 -22.09 12.93 -15.13
CA GLU A 286 -21.57 12.20 -13.97
C GLU A 286 -22.60 11.19 -13.43
N PHE A 287 -22.14 10.01 -13.04
CA PHE A 287 -22.94 8.98 -12.36
C PHE A 287 -22.05 8.17 -11.39
N SER A 288 -22.63 7.66 -10.30
CA SER A 288 -21.95 6.88 -9.26
C SER A 288 -22.13 5.38 -9.50
N PRO A 289 -21.10 4.60 -9.88
CA PRO A 289 -21.22 3.15 -9.98
C PRO A 289 -21.68 2.42 -8.71
N LEU A 290 -21.46 3.02 -7.54
CA LEU A 290 -21.93 2.53 -6.24
C LEU A 290 -23.45 2.64 -6.05
N ARG A 291 -24.09 3.63 -6.69
CA ARG A 291 -25.45 4.08 -6.34
C ARG A 291 -26.44 4.11 -7.51
N ASP A 292 -25.97 4.47 -8.71
CA ASP A 292 -26.83 4.83 -9.85
C ASP A 292 -27.06 3.69 -10.85
N THR A 293 -28.08 3.88 -11.69
CA THR A 293 -28.27 3.11 -12.92
C THR A 293 -27.69 3.89 -14.11
N LEU A 294 -27.24 3.18 -15.17
CA LEU A 294 -26.67 3.78 -16.38
C LEU A 294 -27.55 4.93 -16.91
N PRO A 295 -27.04 6.18 -17.01
CA PRO A 295 -27.82 7.30 -17.52
C PRO A 295 -28.34 7.06 -18.95
N PRO A 296 -29.57 7.49 -19.27
CA PRO A 296 -30.12 7.33 -20.61
C PRO A 296 -29.45 8.28 -21.61
N ARG A 297 -29.37 7.83 -22.88
CA ARG A 297 -28.87 8.60 -24.03
C ARG A 297 -27.42 9.08 -23.85
N LEU A 298 -26.52 8.15 -23.52
CA LEU A 298 -25.08 8.36 -23.60
C LEU A 298 -24.57 7.88 -24.96
N ASP A 299 -23.65 8.64 -25.55
CA ASP A 299 -22.94 8.31 -26.79
C ASP A 299 -21.63 7.55 -26.48
N GLY A 300 -21.09 7.73 -25.27
CA GLY A 300 -19.94 6.98 -24.76
C GLY A 300 -19.80 7.05 -23.24
N ILE A 301 -18.83 6.32 -22.67
CA ILE A 301 -18.60 6.23 -21.22
C ILE A 301 -17.08 6.28 -20.93
N TYR A 302 -16.68 7.05 -19.91
CA TYR A 302 -15.33 7.09 -19.37
C TYR A 302 -15.33 6.61 -17.91
N PHE A 303 -14.54 5.58 -17.63
CA PHE A 303 -14.15 5.15 -16.29
C PHE A 303 -12.69 5.55 -16.04
N GLY A 304 -12.46 6.51 -15.15
CA GLY A 304 -11.13 6.76 -14.59
C GLY A 304 -10.70 5.68 -13.60
N GLY A 305 -9.62 5.95 -12.89
CA GLY A 305 -9.17 5.09 -11.79
C GLY A 305 -9.91 5.38 -10.48
N GLY A 306 -9.45 4.70 -9.44
CA GLY A 306 -10.00 4.75 -8.10
C GLY A 306 -9.80 3.40 -7.44
N TYR A 307 -10.66 3.05 -6.49
CA TYR A 307 -10.48 1.94 -5.57
C TYR A 307 -11.67 0.92 -5.57
N PRO A 308 -12.02 0.30 -6.71
CA PRO A 308 -13.14 -0.65 -6.78
C PRO A 308 -12.98 -1.88 -5.87
N GLU A 309 -11.75 -2.24 -5.50
CA GLU A 309 -11.40 -3.32 -4.56
C GLU A 309 -11.87 -3.10 -3.12
N LEU A 310 -12.31 -1.89 -2.77
CA LEU A 310 -12.81 -1.55 -1.43
C LEU A 310 -14.34 -1.63 -1.36
N HIS A 311 -14.98 -1.34 -2.48
CA HIS A 311 -16.44 -1.25 -2.60
C HIS A 311 -17.04 -2.50 -3.24
N LEU A 312 -16.36 -3.65 -3.13
CA LEU A 312 -16.66 -4.89 -3.83
C LEU A 312 -18.11 -5.37 -3.66
N GLU A 313 -18.65 -5.31 -2.44
CA GLU A 313 -20.04 -5.67 -2.18
C GLU A 313 -21.00 -4.67 -2.85
N GLN A 314 -20.77 -3.37 -2.70
CA GLN A 314 -21.61 -2.31 -3.27
C GLN A 314 -21.64 -2.39 -4.80
N LEU A 315 -20.47 -2.42 -5.44
CA LEU A 315 -20.31 -2.54 -6.89
C LEU A 315 -20.89 -3.86 -7.43
N SER A 316 -20.64 -4.99 -6.77
CA SER A 316 -21.24 -6.27 -7.14
C SER A 316 -22.76 -6.23 -6.97
N SER A 317 -23.29 -5.59 -5.91
CA SER A 317 -24.74 -5.53 -5.65
C SER A 317 -25.52 -4.74 -6.71
N ASN A 318 -24.88 -3.74 -7.36
CA ASN A 318 -25.47 -2.93 -8.42
C ASN A 318 -25.59 -3.67 -9.77
N LYS A 319 -26.27 -4.83 -9.76
CA LYS A 319 -26.48 -5.68 -10.95
C LYS A 319 -27.16 -4.91 -12.10
N ARG A 320 -27.98 -3.88 -11.81
CA ARG A 320 -28.61 -3.03 -12.82
C ARG A 320 -27.57 -2.28 -13.66
N LEU A 321 -26.61 -1.63 -13.02
CA LEU A 321 -25.54 -0.95 -13.75
C LEU A 321 -24.59 -1.93 -14.42
N LEU A 322 -24.15 -3.00 -13.73
CA LEU A 322 -23.25 -4.01 -14.31
C LEU A 322 -23.81 -4.59 -15.62
N TYR A 323 -25.09 -4.97 -15.64
CA TYR A 323 -25.75 -5.46 -16.86
C TYR A 323 -25.98 -4.36 -17.90
N GLY A 324 -26.27 -3.12 -17.48
CA GLY A 324 -26.39 -1.97 -18.37
C GLY A 324 -25.09 -1.66 -19.12
N ILE A 325 -23.97 -1.57 -18.39
CA ILE A 325 -22.62 -1.38 -18.96
C ILE A 325 -22.26 -2.52 -19.90
N ARG A 326 -22.51 -3.78 -19.50
CA ARG A 326 -22.24 -4.94 -20.35
C ARG A 326 -23.07 -4.95 -21.63
N ALA A 327 -24.34 -4.57 -21.55
CA ALA A 327 -25.23 -4.46 -22.70
C ALA A 327 -24.79 -3.32 -23.64
N PHE A 328 -24.39 -2.16 -23.09
CA PHE A 328 -23.85 -1.04 -23.85
C PHE A 328 -22.57 -1.45 -24.60
N ALA A 329 -21.59 -2.06 -23.92
CA ALA A 329 -20.36 -2.57 -24.53
C ALA A 329 -20.64 -3.59 -25.64
N ASN A 330 -21.52 -4.57 -25.41
CA ASN A 330 -21.85 -5.62 -26.38
C ASN A 330 -22.65 -5.12 -27.60
N ALA A 331 -23.37 -4.00 -27.49
CA ALA A 331 -23.93 -3.30 -28.65
C ALA A 331 -22.88 -2.47 -29.44
N GLY A 332 -21.62 -2.50 -29.01
CA GLY A 332 -20.57 -1.63 -29.51
C GLY A 332 -20.78 -0.17 -29.10
N GLY A 333 -21.25 0.08 -27.88
CA GLY A 333 -21.12 1.39 -27.24
C GLY A 333 -19.65 1.72 -26.98
N VAL A 334 -19.31 3.01 -27.03
CA VAL A 334 -17.93 3.48 -26.89
C VAL A 334 -17.57 3.60 -25.41
N ILE A 335 -16.57 2.86 -24.93
CA ILE A 335 -16.13 2.93 -23.53
C ILE A 335 -14.61 3.03 -23.45
N PHE A 336 -14.09 3.99 -22.69
CA PHE A 336 -12.70 4.06 -22.27
C PHE A 336 -12.58 3.83 -20.76
N ALA A 337 -11.59 3.06 -20.31
CA ALA A 337 -11.43 2.66 -18.92
C ALA A 337 -9.96 2.59 -18.46
N GLU A 338 -9.66 3.16 -17.29
CA GLU A 338 -8.31 3.25 -16.72
C GLU A 338 -8.23 2.63 -15.32
N CYS A 339 -7.22 1.78 -15.07
CA CYS A 339 -6.94 1.08 -13.80
C CYS A 339 -8.18 0.46 -13.12
N GLY A 340 -8.80 1.16 -12.17
CA GLY A 340 -10.04 0.72 -11.51
C GLY A 340 -11.17 0.48 -12.51
N GLY A 341 -11.25 1.26 -13.59
CA GLY A 341 -12.14 1.01 -14.73
C GLY A 341 -11.87 -0.34 -15.41
N LEU A 342 -10.61 -0.75 -15.60
CA LEU A 342 -10.26 -2.07 -16.14
C LEU A 342 -10.72 -3.20 -15.20
N MET A 343 -10.50 -3.04 -13.90
CA MET A 343 -10.95 -4.00 -12.87
C MET A 343 -12.48 -4.15 -12.87
N TYR A 344 -13.21 -3.05 -13.03
CA TYR A 344 -14.69 -3.02 -13.09
C TYR A 344 -15.28 -3.58 -14.40
N LEU A 345 -14.56 -3.48 -15.52
CA LEU A 345 -14.98 -4.09 -16.80
C LEU A 345 -14.61 -5.59 -16.92
N SER A 346 -13.78 -6.12 -16.01
CA SER A 346 -13.41 -7.54 -15.93
C SER A 346 -14.58 -8.47 -15.55
N GLN A 347 -14.38 -9.79 -15.57
CA GLN A 347 -15.35 -10.76 -15.03
C GLN A 347 -15.65 -10.52 -13.55
N GLY A 348 -14.66 -10.06 -12.79
CA GLY A 348 -14.76 -9.80 -11.38
C GLY A 348 -13.42 -9.59 -10.70
N ILE A 349 -13.50 -9.15 -9.45
CA ILE A 349 -12.34 -8.95 -8.57
C ILE A 349 -12.32 -10.10 -7.56
N GLU A 350 -11.14 -10.68 -7.34
CA GLU A 350 -10.85 -11.64 -6.27
C GLU A 350 -10.20 -10.88 -5.10
N ASP A 351 -10.76 -11.01 -3.89
CA ASP A 351 -10.28 -10.30 -2.69
C ASP A 351 -9.20 -11.09 -1.92
N ASP A 352 -8.67 -10.50 -0.85
CA ASP A 352 -7.65 -11.10 0.02
C ASP A 352 -8.10 -12.45 0.65
N GLU A 353 -9.42 -12.68 0.77
CA GLU A 353 -10.01 -13.95 1.24
C GLU A 353 -10.29 -14.94 0.09
N GLN A 354 -9.82 -14.64 -1.13
CA GLN A 354 -10.08 -15.36 -2.38
C GLN A 354 -11.56 -15.42 -2.80
N ARG A 355 -12.42 -14.56 -2.23
CA ARG A 355 -13.84 -14.47 -2.61
C ARG A 355 -13.97 -13.69 -3.91
N LYS A 356 -14.93 -14.10 -4.74
CA LYS A 356 -15.06 -13.64 -6.13
C LYS A 356 -16.27 -12.75 -6.35
N TRP A 357 -16.01 -11.47 -6.55
CA TRP A 357 -17.00 -10.42 -6.69
C TRP A 357 -17.21 -10.11 -8.17
N SER A 358 -18.33 -10.57 -8.76
CA SER A 358 -18.62 -10.39 -10.18
C SER A 358 -18.85 -8.92 -10.54
N MET A 359 -18.10 -8.43 -11.52
CA MET A 359 -18.21 -7.07 -12.08
C MET A 359 -18.88 -7.12 -13.46
N CYS A 360 -18.59 -6.21 -14.40
CA CYS A 360 -19.39 -6.07 -15.62
C CYS A 360 -19.29 -7.28 -16.56
N GLY A 361 -18.17 -8.01 -16.56
CA GLY A 361 -17.96 -9.17 -17.43
C GLY A 361 -17.91 -8.81 -18.92
N VAL A 362 -17.36 -7.64 -19.25
CA VAL A 362 -17.04 -7.24 -20.63
C VAL A 362 -15.78 -7.97 -21.08
N PHE A 363 -14.72 -7.94 -20.25
CA PHE A 363 -13.47 -8.64 -20.53
C PHE A 363 -13.42 -10.05 -19.89
N PRO A 364 -12.73 -11.03 -20.51
CA PRO A 364 -12.73 -12.43 -20.10
C PRO A 364 -11.69 -12.81 -19.02
N PHE A 365 -11.11 -11.83 -18.32
CA PHE A 365 -10.16 -12.02 -17.22
C PHE A 365 -10.77 -11.64 -15.86
N TRP A 366 -10.12 -12.06 -14.79
CA TRP A 366 -10.33 -11.59 -13.42
C TRP A 366 -9.20 -10.63 -13.02
N THR A 367 -9.42 -9.86 -11.96
CA THR A 367 -8.38 -9.03 -11.34
C THR A 367 -8.28 -9.30 -9.84
N ARG A 368 -7.13 -9.01 -9.23
CA ARG A 368 -6.91 -9.08 -7.77
C ARG A 368 -5.78 -8.16 -7.35
N MET A 369 -5.69 -7.86 -6.06
CA MET A 369 -4.61 -7.06 -5.50
C MET A 369 -3.35 -7.91 -5.22
N GLN A 370 -2.20 -7.24 -5.16
CA GLN A 370 -0.90 -7.82 -4.80
C GLN A 370 -0.11 -6.87 -3.87
N PRO A 371 0.94 -7.37 -3.18
CA PRO A 371 1.84 -6.52 -2.40
C PRO A 371 2.73 -5.61 -3.26
N VAL A 372 2.92 -5.93 -4.55
CA VAL A 372 3.87 -5.23 -5.43
C VAL A 372 3.18 -4.05 -6.11
N MET A 373 3.66 -2.84 -5.85
CA MET A 373 3.22 -1.63 -6.55
C MET A 373 3.83 -1.56 -7.96
N HIS A 374 2.98 -1.35 -8.96
CA HIS A 374 3.35 -1.00 -10.32
C HIS A 374 3.18 0.50 -10.51
N MET A 375 4.29 1.24 -10.50
CA MET A 375 4.33 2.68 -10.75
C MET A 375 5.30 2.99 -11.90
N GLY A 376 4.97 3.98 -12.75
CA GLY A 376 5.95 4.66 -13.59
C GLY A 376 5.35 5.47 -14.75
N TYR A 377 6.11 6.47 -15.21
CA TYR A 377 5.82 7.18 -16.45
C TYR A 377 5.87 6.23 -17.66
N VAL A 378 4.88 6.38 -18.55
CA VAL A 378 4.71 5.53 -19.73
C VAL A 378 4.35 6.36 -20.96
N THR A 379 5.07 6.13 -22.04
CA THR A 379 4.66 6.57 -23.38
C THR A 379 3.83 5.46 -24.03
N VAL A 380 2.70 5.85 -24.59
CA VAL A 380 1.72 4.98 -25.23
C VAL A 380 1.66 5.33 -26.71
N THR A 381 1.91 4.33 -27.56
CA THR A 381 1.77 4.46 -29.02
C THR A 381 0.57 3.64 -29.47
N PRO A 382 -0.52 4.27 -29.94
CA PRO A 382 -1.68 3.54 -30.45
C PRO A 382 -1.35 2.75 -31.71
N GLN A 383 -1.84 1.51 -31.77
CA GLN A 383 -1.69 0.61 -32.92
C GLN A 383 -2.81 0.82 -33.94
N ASP A 384 -2.62 0.32 -35.17
CA ASP A 384 -3.61 0.41 -36.27
C ASP A 384 -4.97 -0.23 -35.94
N ASN A 385 -5.02 -1.14 -34.97
CA ASN A 385 -6.25 -1.79 -34.50
C ASN A 385 -6.98 -0.99 -33.40
N CYS A 386 -6.41 0.12 -32.91
CA CYS A 386 -6.94 0.87 -31.77
C CYS A 386 -8.15 1.73 -32.18
N VAL A 387 -9.35 1.28 -31.77
CA VAL A 387 -10.62 1.84 -32.25
C VAL A 387 -10.94 3.23 -31.67
N LEU A 388 -10.41 3.57 -30.49
CA LEU A 388 -10.60 4.87 -29.84
C LEU A 388 -9.56 5.91 -30.23
N PHE A 389 -8.34 5.46 -30.53
CA PHE A 389 -7.15 6.27 -30.70
C PHE A 389 -6.39 5.76 -31.94
N PRO A 390 -6.69 6.22 -33.16
CA PRO A 390 -6.04 5.70 -34.35
C PRO A 390 -4.56 6.11 -34.36
N ALA A 391 -3.66 5.22 -34.81
CA ALA A 391 -2.21 5.43 -34.83
C ALA A 391 -1.75 6.78 -35.43
N SER A 392 -2.56 7.37 -36.32
CA SER A 392 -2.35 8.70 -36.89
C SER A 392 -2.29 9.86 -35.89
N ILE A 393 -2.77 9.71 -34.65
CA ILE A 393 -2.62 10.76 -33.62
C ILE A 393 -1.23 10.79 -32.98
N GLY A 394 -0.43 9.72 -33.12
CA GLY A 394 0.91 9.61 -32.54
C GLY A 394 0.91 9.23 -31.04
N GLU A 395 2.04 9.50 -30.38
CA GLU A 395 2.25 9.14 -28.98
C GLU A 395 1.35 9.92 -28.00
N ILE A 396 0.94 9.28 -26.91
CA ILE A 396 0.27 9.88 -25.75
C ILE A 396 1.13 9.54 -24.51
N ARG A 397 1.18 10.42 -23.51
CA ARG A 397 1.88 10.17 -22.23
C ARG A 397 0.89 10.00 -21.08
N GLY A 398 1.34 9.25 -20.08
CA GLY A 398 0.59 8.98 -18.88
C GLY A 398 1.44 8.33 -17.80
N GLN A 399 0.78 7.77 -16.79
CA GLN A 399 1.41 6.91 -15.78
C GLN A 399 0.73 5.56 -15.71
N ILE A 400 1.49 4.53 -15.32
CA ILE A 400 0.95 3.32 -14.70
C ILE A 400 0.98 3.57 -13.19
N PHE A 401 -0.14 3.34 -12.51
CA PHE A 401 -0.21 3.33 -11.05
C PHE A 401 -1.25 2.29 -10.59
N HIS A 402 -0.80 1.14 -10.06
CA HIS A 402 -1.70 0.12 -9.48
C HIS A 402 -0.98 -0.87 -8.55
N PHE A 403 -1.77 -1.60 -7.76
CA PHE A 403 -1.33 -2.78 -6.99
C PHE A 403 -1.96 -4.08 -7.52
N SER A 404 -2.77 -4.01 -8.57
CA SER A 404 -3.54 -5.15 -9.09
C SER A 404 -2.82 -5.94 -10.17
N GLU A 405 -3.13 -7.23 -10.32
CA GLU A 405 -2.87 -7.98 -11.56
C GLU A 405 -4.16 -8.47 -12.23
N MET A 406 -4.03 -8.85 -13.50
CA MET A 406 -5.02 -9.65 -14.23
C MET A 406 -4.62 -11.12 -14.19
N PHE A 407 -5.60 -12.01 -13.99
CA PHE A 407 -5.41 -13.44 -14.14
C PHE A 407 -6.60 -14.10 -14.86
N TYR A 408 -6.36 -15.26 -15.45
CA TYR A 408 -7.37 -16.03 -16.18
C TYR A 408 -7.76 -17.28 -15.39
N ALA A 409 -9.06 -17.56 -15.30
CA ALA A 409 -9.56 -18.75 -14.61
C ALA A 409 -9.16 -20.08 -15.30
N ASN A 410 -8.89 -20.03 -16.61
CA ASN A 410 -8.37 -21.15 -17.40
C ASN A 410 -7.13 -20.70 -18.19
N SER A 411 -6.07 -21.50 -18.22
CA SER A 411 -4.83 -21.18 -18.94
C SER A 411 -5.02 -21.05 -20.47
N ASN A 412 -6.05 -21.67 -21.04
CA ASN A 412 -6.33 -21.61 -22.47
C ASN A 412 -6.96 -20.26 -22.93
N THR A 413 -7.28 -19.32 -22.04
CA THR A 413 -7.93 -18.04 -22.40
C THR A 413 -7.00 -16.82 -22.45
N ILE A 414 -5.69 -17.01 -22.31
CA ILE A 414 -4.70 -15.92 -22.11
C ILE A 414 -4.63 -14.91 -23.26
N ASN A 415 -5.00 -15.29 -24.49
CA ASN A 415 -4.85 -14.48 -25.71
C ASN A 415 -6.19 -14.02 -26.35
N LEU A 416 -7.27 -13.85 -25.57
CA LEU A 416 -8.61 -13.59 -26.13
C LEU A 416 -8.92 -12.13 -26.52
N CYS A 417 -8.18 -11.13 -26.03
CA CYS A 417 -8.45 -9.72 -26.31
C CYS A 417 -7.37 -9.11 -27.21
N PRO A 418 -7.73 -8.48 -28.35
CA PRO A 418 -6.83 -7.57 -29.05
C PRO A 418 -6.33 -6.48 -28.11
N LYS A 419 -5.05 -6.13 -28.22
CA LYS A 419 -4.42 -5.04 -27.48
C LYS A 419 -4.19 -3.87 -28.45
N GLY A 420 -4.50 -2.65 -28.03
CA GLY A 420 -4.50 -1.45 -28.87
C GLY A 420 -3.32 -0.50 -28.66
N PHE A 421 -2.50 -0.72 -27.63
CA PHE A 421 -1.35 0.12 -27.29
C PHE A 421 -0.05 -0.67 -27.32
N CYS A 422 0.99 -0.16 -27.98
CA CYS A 422 2.36 -0.41 -27.53
C CYS A 422 2.64 0.51 -26.33
N THR A 423 3.26 0.00 -25.28
CA THR A 423 3.62 0.78 -24.10
C THR A 423 5.13 0.71 -23.84
N LYS A 424 5.69 1.87 -23.48
CA LYS A 424 7.11 2.06 -23.21
C LYS A 424 7.27 2.76 -21.87
N ALA A 425 7.51 1.97 -20.83
CA ALA A 425 7.80 2.48 -19.49
C ALA A 425 9.22 3.05 -19.43
N GLU A 426 9.38 4.28 -18.93
CA GLU A 426 10.68 4.98 -18.95
C GLU A 426 11.70 4.41 -17.94
N TYR A 427 11.23 3.88 -16.81
CA TYR A 427 12.10 3.43 -15.70
C TYR A 427 12.55 1.97 -15.80
N ARG A 428 11.88 1.14 -16.62
CA ARG A 428 12.23 -0.27 -16.78
C ARG A 428 13.07 -0.44 -18.05
N LYS A 429 14.27 -1.04 -17.94
CA LYS A 429 15.00 -1.63 -19.09
C LYS A 429 14.35 -2.93 -19.60
N ALA A 430 13.02 -2.96 -19.63
CA ALA A 430 12.26 -4.04 -20.22
C ALA A 430 12.16 -3.84 -21.74
N ALA A 431 11.66 -4.86 -22.44
CA ALA A 431 11.17 -4.67 -23.81
C ALA A 431 9.91 -3.79 -23.81
N GLU A 432 9.51 -3.33 -24.99
CA GLU A 432 8.18 -2.77 -25.22
C GLU A 432 7.13 -3.81 -24.84
N ASP A 433 6.18 -3.42 -23.99
CA ASP A 433 5.02 -4.25 -23.63
C ASP A 433 3.81 -3.78 -24.44
N VAL A 434 2.72 -4.53 -24.37
CA VAL A 434 1.51 -4.27 -25.13
C VAL A 434 0.35 -4.18 -24.16
N GLU A 435 -0.51 -3.17 -24.29
CA GLU A 435 -1.60 -2.89 -23.35
C GLU A 435 -2.86 -2.37 -24.08
N GLY A 436 -3.83 -1.82 -23.35
CA GLY A 436 -5.07 -1.32 -23.94
C GLY A 436 -5.93 -2.46 -24.50
N TYR A 437 -6.47 -3.30 -23.63
CA TYR A 437 -7.32 -4.44 -23.98
C TYR A 437 -8.62 -3.96 -24.61
N MET A 438 -9.02 -4.55 -25.74
CA MET A 438 -10.19 -4.12 -26.52
C MET A 438 -11.27 -5.20 -26.66
N HIS A 439 -12.53 -4.76 -26.67
CA HIS A 439 -13.73 -5.54 -26.98
C HIS A 439 -14.68 -4.68 -27.81
N GLY A 440 -14.59 -4.79 -29.14
CA GLY A 440 -15.32 -3.92 -30.07
C GLY A 440 -14.92 -2.45 -29.90
N ASN A 441 -15.88 -1.61 -29.50
CA ASN A 441 -15.69 -0.18 -29.22
C ASN A 441 -15.33 0.12 -27.74
N THR A 442 -15.12 -0.91 -26.91
CA THR A 442 -14.70 -0.77 -25.50
C THR A 442 -13.21 -1.05 -25.35
N MET A 443 -12.50 -0.20 -24.59
CA MET A 443 -11.06 -0.32 -24.34
C MET A 443 -10.74 -0.10 -22.85
N ALA A 444 -9.81 -0.88 -22.30
CA ALA A 444 -9.36 -0.78 -20.92
C ALA A 444 -7.83 -0.92 -20.78
N SER A 445 -7.21 -0.11 -19.92
CA SER A 445 -5.77 -0.14 -19.61
C SER A 445 -5.51 0.07 -18.12
N PHE A 446 -4.32 -0.29 -17.63
CA PHE A 446 -3.79 0.17 -16.34
C PHE A 446 -3.10 1.55 -16.45
N VAL A 447 -2.76 1.99 -17.67
CA VAL A 447 -2.33 3.38 -17.92
C VAL A 447 -3.45 4.39 -17.63
N HIS A 448 -3.10 5.43 -16.88
CA HIS A 448 -3.80 6.72 -16.84
C HIS A 448 -3.21 7.69 -17.86
N LEU A 449 -3.92 7.94 -18.96
CA LEU A 449 -3.49 8.86 -20.01
C LEU A 449 -3.76 10.30 -19.57
N HIS A 450 -2.79 11.19 -19.79
CA HIS A 450 -3.04 12.63 -19.66
C HIS A 450 -3.26 13.21 -21.06
N PHE A 451 -4.51 13.51 -21.45
CA PHE A 451 -4.85 14.02 -22.78
C PHE A 451 -4.16 15.34 -23.12
N GLY A 452 -3.78 16.14 -22.11
CA GLY A 452 -2.91 17.32 -22.32
C GLY A 452 -1.57 17.00 -23.00
N SER A 453 -1.05 15.77 -22.89
CA SER A 453 0.18 15.35 -23.60
C SER A 453 -0.01 15.25 -25.11
N ASN A 454 -1.23 14.95 -25.57
CA ASN A 454 -1.63 14.91 -26.96
C ASN A 454 -3.15 15.15 -27.08
N PRO A 455 -3.60 16.42 -27.23
CA PRO A 455 -5.02 16.77 -27.23
C PRO A 455 -5.86 16.09 -28.33
N ALA A 456 -5.24 15.55 -29.38
CA ALA A 456 -5.93 14.77 -30.40
C ALA A 456 -6.56 13.49 -29.83
N ALA A 457 -6.09 12.97 -28.70
CA ALA A 457 -6.71 11.84 -28.00
C ALA A 457 -8.12 12.18 -27.50
N ALA A 458 -8.30 13.35 -26.87
CA ALA A 458 -9.61 13.82 -26.41
C ALA A 458 -10.58 14.04 -27.59
N VAL A 459 -10.10 14.67 -28.67
CA VAL A 459 -10.88 14.84 -29.91
C VAL A 459 -11.28 13.49 -30.51
N SER A 460 -10.34 12.55 -30.63
CA SER A 460 -10.59 11.21 -31.18
C SER A 460 -11.67 10.45 -30.40
N PHE A 461 -11.62 10.49 -29.06
CA PHE A 461 -12.64 9.84 -28.23
C PHE A 461 -14.02 10.48 -28.40
N VAL A 462 -14.12 11.81 -28.43
CA VAL A 462 -15.39 12.52 -28.64
C VAL A 462 -15.95 12.28 -30.06
N GLU A 463 -15.12 12.32 -31.10
CA GLU A 463 -15.54 11.99 -32.47
C GLU A 463 -15.96 10.52 -32.61
N ARG A 464 -15.30 9.58 -31.92
CA ARG A 464 -15.71 8.16 -31.95
C ARG A 464 -17.11 7.98 -31.36
N CYS A 465 -17.36 8.58 -30.19
CA CYS A 465 -18.70 8.61 -29.59
C CYS A 465 -19.73 9.28 -30.54
N ARG A 466 -19.34 10.36 -31.23
CA ARG A 466 -20.19 11.06 -32.20
C ARG A 466 -20.54 10.20 -33.43
N MET A 467 -19.60 9.40 -33.95
CA MET A 467 -19.82 8.53 -35.11
C MET A 467 -20.69 7.30 -34.76
N ASP A 468 -20.51 6.71 -33.58
CA ASP A 468 -21.32 5.58 -33.09
C ASP A 468 -22.72 6.00 -32.55
N SER A 469 -23.03 7.31 -32.45
CA SER A 469 -24.29 7.87 -31.93
C SER A 469 -25.58 7.44 -32.63
N THR A 470 -25.48 6.76 -33.79
CA THR A 470 -26.64 6.16 -34.49
C THR A 470 -27.28 5.00 -33.72
N LYS A 471 -26.64 4.49 -32.66
CA LYS A 471 -27.08 3.34 -31.84
C LYS A 471 -28.16 3.66 -30.79
N ALA A 472 -29.04 4.63 -31.05
CA ALA A 472 -30.14 4.99 -30.14
C ALA A 472 -31.06 3.79 -29.75
N ALA A 473 -31.13 2.76 -30.59
CA ALA A 473 -31.85 1.51 -30.29
C ALA A 473 -31.19 0.64 -29.21
N ALA A 474 -29.86 0.67 -29.06
CA ALA A 474 -29.15 -0.09 -28.02
C ALA A 474 -29.48 0.43 -26.61
N VAL A 475 -29.62 1.76 -26.48
CA VAL A 475 -30.09 2.42 -25.25
C VAL A 475 -31.53 2.02 -24.90
N ALA A 476 -32.38 1.81 -25.92
CA ALA A 476 -33.73 1.27 -25.71
C ALA A 476 -33.71 -0.21 -25.24
N ALA A 477 -32.80 -1.04 -25.77
CA ALA A 477 -32.61 -2.41 -25.30
C ALA A 477 -32.08 -2.47 -23.85
N ALA A 478 -31.12 -1.61 -23.48
CA ALA A 478 -30.67 -1.46 -22.10
C ALA A 478 -31.82 -1.05 -21.16
N SER A 479 -32.72 -0.16 -21.63
CA SER A 479 -33.92 0.25 -20.89
C SER A 479 -34.92 -0.90 -20.67
N ALA A 480 -35.00 -1.86 -21.60
CA ALA A 480 -35.83 -3.06 -21.44
C ALA A 480 -35.19 -4.11 -20.49
N SER A 481 -33.86 -4.21 -20.46
CA SER A 481 -33.12 -5.14 -19.59
C SER A 481 -33.34 -4.86 -18.09
N ALA A 482 -33.72 -3.62 -17.73
CA ALA A 482 -34.04 -3.23 -16.36
C ALA A 482 -35.36 -3.84 -15.80
N VAL A 483 -36.18 -4.50 -16.62
CA VAL A 483 -37.57 -4.87 -16.29
C VAL A 483 -37.72 -6.26 -15.67
N ALA A 484 -36.73 -7.17 -15.79
CA ALA A 484 -36.91 -8.58 -15.41
C ALA A 484 -35.81 -9.13 -14.48
N GLY A 485 -36.16 -9.41 -13.22
CA GLY A 485 -35.34 -10.19 -12.27
C GLY A 485 -35.34 -11.70 -12.56
N ALA A 486 -35.12 -12.09 -13.83
CA ALA A 486 -35.45 -13.42 -14.36
C ALA A 486 -34.27 -14.40 -14.54
N GLY A 487 -33.17 -14.18 -13.81
CA GLY A 487 -32.04 -15.13 -13.74
C GLY A 487 -31.16 -15.23 -15.00
N PRO A 488 -30.12 -16.09 -14.97
CA PRO A 488 -29.05 -16.10 -15.97
C PRO A 488 -29.49 -16.59 -17.36
N VAL A 489 -30.47 -17.50 -17.43
CA VAL A 489 -30.93 -18.08 -18.70
C VAL A 489 -31.70 -17.05 -19.55
N ALA A 490 -32.54 -16.22 -18.91
CA ALA A 490 -33.26 -15.16 -19.60
C ALA A 490 -32.32 -14.07 -20.14
N ALA A 491 -31.28 -13.72 -19.38
CA ALA A 491 -30.26 -12.77 -19.81
C ALA A 491 -29.47 -13.25 -21.05
N ALA A 492 -29.12 -14.55 -21.11
CA ALA A 492 -28.48 -15.15 -22.28
C ALA A 492 -29.40 -15.14 -23.51
N ALA A 493 -30.68 -15.49 -23.35
CA ALA A 493 -31.67 -15.45 -24.44
C ALA A 493 -31.92 -14.03 -24.96
N ALA A 494 -32.02 -13.04 -24.07
CA ALA A 494 -32.16 -11.63 -24.45
C ALA A 494 -30.92 -11.09 -25.19
N GLY A 495 -29.71 -11.48 -24.76
CA GLY A 495 -28.47 -11.15 -25.47
C GLY A 495 -28.41 -11.75 -26.88
N ALA A 496 -28.83 -13.01 -27.05
CA ALA A 496 -28.92 -13.64 -28.36
C ALA A 496 -29.96 -12.98 -29.28
N ALA A 497 -31.13 -12.59 -28.74
CA ALA A 497 -32.14 -11.87 -29.49
C ALA A 497 -31.67 -10.46 -29.92
N ALA A 498 -30.94 -9.75 -29.05
CA ALA A 498 -30.33 -8.47 -29.39
C ALA A 498 -29.25 -8.61 -30.49
N ALA A 499 -28.40 -9.65 -30.41
CA ALA A 499 -27.42 -9.94 -31.45
C ALA A 499 -28.06 -10.27 -32.81
N ALA A 500 -29.17 -11.02 -32.82
CA ALA A 500 -29.93 -11.31 -34.04
C ALA A 500 -30.54 -10.04 -34.65
N ALA A 501 -31.14 -9.17 -33.84
CA ALA A 501 -31.68 -7.89 -34.30
C ALA A 501 -30.60 -6.93 -34.82
N VAL A 502 -29.37 -6.98 -34.27
CA VAL A 502 -28.22 -6.24 -34.79
C VAL A 502 -27.78 -6.78 -36.15
N ALA A 503 -27.70 -8.10 -36.34
CA ALA A 503 -27.36 -8.70 -37.63
C ALA A 503 -28.41 -8.38 -38.73
N GLU A 504 -29.69 -8.40 -38.37
CA GLU A 504 -30.80 -8.01 -39.24
C GLU A 504 -30.74 -6.50 -39.60
N ALA A 505 -30.46 -5.63 -38.64
CA ALA A 505 -30.30 -4.18 -38.86
C ALA A 505 -29.03 -3.80 -39.63
N MET A 506 -27.96 -4.63 -39.58
CA MET A 506 -26.75 -4.47 -40.40
C MET A 506 -26.90 -5.03 -41.82
N GLY A 507 -28.02 -5.69 -42.14
CA GLY A 507 -28.30 -6.25 -43.46
C GLY A 507 -27.56 -7.55 -43.80
N GLU A 508 -26.87 -8.17 -42.83
CA GLU A 508 -26.10 -9.41 -43.03
C GLU A 508 -26.93 -10.68 -42.77
N THR A 509 -28.05 -10.84 -43.46
CA THR A 509 -28.87 -12.05 -43.40
C THR A 509 -28.70 -12.95 -44.63
N LYS A 510 -27.81 -13.95 -44.53
CA LYS A 510 -27.87 -15.17 -45.34
C LYS A 510 -27.93 -16.43 -44.48
N SER A 511 -29.17 -16.92 -44.31
CA SER A 511 -29.55 -18.29 -43.95
C SER A 511 -28.87 -18.94 -42.74
N LEU A 512 -29.56 -18.90 -41.60
CA LEU A 512 -29.59 -20.02 -40.66
C LEU A 512 -30.97 -20.70 -40.74
N ILE A 513 -30.97 -22.03 -40.69
CA ILE A 513 -32.16 -22.87 -40.88
C ILE A 513 -32.80 -23.15 -39.52
N PRO A 514 -34.12 -22.97 -39.33
CA PRO A 514 -34.78 -23.27 -38.06
C PRO A 514 -34.88 -24.79 -37.84
N TYR A 515 -34.34 -25.26 -36.72
CA TYR A 515 -34.49 -26.65 -36.27
C TYR A 515 -35.76 -26.75 -35.40
N GLN A 516 -36.85 -27.27 -35.97
CA GLN A 516 -38.08 -27.54 -35.22
C GLN A 516 -38.22 -29.03 -34.84
N SER A 517 -39.01 -29.27 -33.80
CA SER A 517 -39.14 -30.54 -33.09
C SER A 517 -39.65 -31.70 -33.94
N VAL A 518 -39.02 -32.86 -33.80
CA VAL A 518 -39.60 -34.15 -34.23
C VAL A 518 -40.79 -34.49 -33.32
N GLY A 519 -41.97 -34.72 -33.90
CA GLY A 519 -43.19 -35.09 -33.19
C GLY A 519 -44.27 -35.59 -34.16
N ASP A 520 -44.32 -36.91 -34.34
CA ASP A 520 -45.38 -37.74 -34.94
C ASP A 520 -46.08 -37.34 -36.26
N ASN A 521 -45.68 -38.07 -37.31
CA ASN A 521 -46.54 -38.83 -38.24
C ASN A 521 -47.37 -38.17 -39.37
N SER A 522 -47.57 -39.01 -40.40
CA SER A 522 -48.53 -38.92 -41.53
C SER A 522 -48.38 -37.81 -42.59
N ASP A 523 -47.55 -38.15 -43.59
CA ASP A 523 -47.96 -38.33 -45.00
C ASP A 523 -48.21 -37.16 -46.00
N LEU A 524 -47.90 -37.50 -47.27
CA LEU A 524 -48.41 -36.98 -48.56
C LEU A 524 -47.82 -35.73 -49.28
N PHE A 525 -47.66 -35.93 -50.61
CA PHE A 525 -47.56 -34.99 -51.75
C PHE A 525 -46.35 -34.05 -51.98
N LEU A 526 -45.29 -34.62 -52.56
CA LEU A 526 -44.82 -34.40 -53.96
C LEU A 526 -44.89 -33.00 -54.64
N ARG A 527 -43.74 -32.69 -55.29
CA ARG A 527 -43.54 -32.21 -56.70
C ARG A 527 -43.24 -30.72 -57.02
N ARG A 528 -42.30 -30.61 -57.99
CA ARG A 528 -41.80 -29.48 -58.82
C ARG A 528 -40.79 -28.54 -58.13
N SER A 529 -39.53 -28.36 -58.58
CA SER A 529 -38.84 -28.36 -59.90
C SER A 529 -38.72 -26.98 -60.57
N GLY A 530 -37.51 -26.41 -60.52
CA GLY A 530 -37.04 -25.21 -61.21
C GLY A 530 -35.51 -25.14 -61.09
N SER A 531 -34.80 -24.53 -62.05
CA SER A 531 -33.34 -24.72 -62.23
C SER A 531 -32.65 -23.57 -62.98
N PHE A 532 -31.31 -23.62 -63.07
CA PHE A 532 -30.36 -22.68 -63.74
C PHE A 532 -30.15 -21.31 -63.04
N ASP A 533 -29.00 -20.63 -63.12
CA ASP A 533 -27.60 -21.03 -63.46
C ASP A 533 -26.60 -19.92 -63.01
N LEU A 534 -25.29 -20.21 -62.97
CA LEU A 534 -24.21 -19.32 -62.54
C LEU A 534 -23.24 -18.97 -63.69
N SER A 535 -23.60 -18.00 -64.54
CA SER A 535 -22.73 -17.59 -65.66
C SER A 535 -22.83 -16.10 -66.10
N SER A 536 -22.49 -15.15 -65.23
CA SER A 536 -22.08 -13.75 -65.55
C SER A 536 -21.68 -13.00 -64.27
N MET A 537 -20.79 -11.99 -64.25
CA MET A 537 -20.02 -11.33 -65.31
C MET A 537 -18.61 -10.95 -64.81
N LYS A 538 -17.58 -11.01 -65.67
CA LYS A 538 -16.21 -10.49 -65.42
C LYS A 538 -15.91 -9.38 -66.42
N GLN A 539 -15.63 -8.16 -65.96
CA GLN A 539 -14.99 -7.05 -66.69
C GLN A 539 -14.69 -5.92 -65.67
N HIS A 540 -13.58 -5.16 -65.71
CA HIS A 540 -12.36 -5.26 -66.55
C HIS A 540 -11.16 -4.50 -65.92
N TYR A 541 -9.95 -5.00 -66.14
CA TYR A 541 -8.63 -4.30 -66.33
C TYR A 541 -8.17 -3.20 -65.35
N GLU A 542 -7.06 -3.43 -64.63
CA GLU A 542 -5.65 -3.04 -64.93
C GLU A 542 -5.33 -1.55 -64.70
N GLY A 543 -4.22 -1.15 -64.07
CA GLY A 543 -3.07 -1.85 -63.42
C GLY A 543 -2.17 -0.78 -62.76
N ARG A 544 -0.82 -0.77 -62.70
CA ARG A 544 0.36 -1.60 -63.07
C ARG A 544 1.55 -0.98 -62.23
N ARG A 545 2.69 -1.58 -61.84
CA ARG A 545 3.35 -2.91 -61.96
C ARG A 545 4.58 -2.96 -61.02
N ASN A 546 5.01 -4.16 -60.59
CA ASN A 546 6.40 -4.62 -60.31
C ASN A 546 7.28 -3.86 -59.26
N ASN A 547 8.11 -4.48 -58.43
CA ASN A 547 9.02 -5.64 -58.68
C ASN A 547 9.29 -6.52 -57.44
N GLY A 548 9.10 -7.84 -57.59
CA GLY A 548 10.01 -8.91 -57.08
C GLY A 548 10.10 -9.23 -55.58
N ARG A 549 10.45 -10.47 -55.16
CA ARG A 549 10.62 -11.72 -55.92
C ARG A 549 10.67 -12.97 -54.99
N LEU A 550 9.69 -13.88 -55.13
CA LEU A 550 9.66 -15.32 -54.71
C LEU A 550 9.91 -15.66 -53.20
N VAL A 551 8.95 -16.30 -52.50
CA VAL A 551 8.65 -17.77 -52.43
C VAL A 551 9.70 -18.52 -51.57
N ARG A 552 9.31 -19.26 -50.51
CA ARG A 552 8.30 -20.33 -50.48
C ARG A 552 7.27 -20.30 -49.34
N SER A 553 6.11 -20.88 -49.64
CA SER A 553 5.21 -21.57 -48.72
C SER A 553 5.62 -23.03 -48.55
N GLU A 554 5.34 -23.64 -47.40
CA GLU A 554 5.05 -25.06 -47.33
C GLU A 554 3.95 -25.28 -46.27
N SER A 555 2.97 -26.11 -46.61
CA SER A 555 1.76 -26.32 -45.84
C SER A 555 1.44 -27.81 -45.84
N GLU A 556 1.43 -28.45 -44.67
CA GLU A 556 0.92 -29.81 -44.53
C GLU A 556 -0.38 -29.82 -43.75
N ILE A 557 -1.37 -30.51 -44.32
CA ILE A 557 -2.67 -30.77 -43.73
C ILE A 557 -2.62 -32.21 -43.23
N TRP A 558 -2.84 -32.42 -41.93
CA TRP A 558 -3.08 -33.75 -41.39
C TRP A 558 -4.52 -33.91 -40.92
N VAL A 559 -5.28 -34.71 -41.67
CA VAL A 559 -6.60 -35.21 -41.25
C VAL A 559 -6.38 -36.52 -40.50
N GLY A 560 -6.57 -36.50 -39.19
CA GLY A 560 -6.58 -37.69 -38.34
C GLY A 560 -8.01 -38.11 -38.02
N GLN A 561 -8.29 -39.42 -38.05
CA GLN A 561 -9.64 -39.95 -37.88
C GLN A 561 -10.08 -40.05 -36.40
N LEU A 562 -11.40 -40.17 -36.22
CA LEU A 562 -12.02 -40.71 -35.01
C LEU A 562 -11.51 -42.13 -34.72
N ASP A 563 -11.31 -42.42 -33.44
CA ASP A 563 -11.58 -43.75 -32.88
C ASP A 563 -12.47 -43.57 -31.63
N GLN A 564 -13.44 -44.45 -31.48
CA GLN A 564 -14.23 -44.63 -30.25
C GLN A 564 -13.89 -45.99 -29.67
N GLU A 565 -13.76 -46.12 -28.35
CA GLU A 565 -14.31 -47.30 -27.67
C GLU A 565 -14.44 -47.17 -26.13
N ASN A 566 -15.51 -47.82 -25.63
CA ASN A 566 -15.67 -48.47 -24.32
C ASN A 566 -15.55 -47.71 -22.98
N ASN A 567 -16.73 -47.49 -22.36
CA ASN A 567 -17.21 -48.09 -21.09
C ASN A 567 -16.20 -48.31 -19.91
N SER A 568 -16.54 -48.04 -18.65
CA SER A 568 -17.71 -48.67 -17.97
C SER A 568 -18.11 -48.09 -16.58
N TYR A 569 -19.35 -48.42 -16.19
CA TYR A 569 -20.04 -48.27 -14.89
C TYR A 569 -19.25 -48.24 -13.56
N SER A 570 -19.77 -47.45 -12.61
CA SER A 570 -20.33 -48.00 -11.34
C SER A 570 -21.44 -47.11 -10.76
N LYS A 571 -22.29 -47.66 -9.87
CA LYS A 571 -23.40 -46.97 -9.16
C LYS A 571 -23.21 -47.11 -7.65
N LEU A 572 -23.64 -46.11 -6.87
CA LEU A 572 -24.20 -46.17 -5.51
C LEU A 572 -24.64 -44.74 -5.09
N GLY A 573 -25.72 -44.49 -4.36
CA GLY A 573 -26.85 -45.36 -4.01
C GLY A 573 -27.46 -45.06 -2.63
N GLY A 574 -28.51 -44.23 -2.58
CA GLY A 574 -29.29 -43.93 -1.36
C GLY A 574 -28.84 -42.67 -0.58
N GLU A 575 -29.68 -42.05 0.25
CA GLU A 575 -31.15 -42.19 0.38
C GLU A 575 -31.77 -40.92 1.02
N ILE A 576 -33.11 -40.85 1.11
CA ILE A 576 -33.89 -39.65 1.48
C ILE A 576 -34.43 -39.76 2.92
N THR A 577 -34.38 -38.65 3.68
CA THR A 577 -35.30 -38.41 4.81
C THR A 577 -35.89 -36.99 4.78
N ARG A 578 -37.10 -36.82 5.34
CA ARG A 578 -37.97 -35.64 5.22
C ARG A 578 -38.90 -35.51 6.44
N SER A 579 -38.95 -34.34 7.09
CA SER A 579 -40.02 -33.80 7.97
C SER A 579 -39.50 -32.48 8.59
N GLU A 580 -40.23 -31.36 8.77
CA GLU A 580 -41.57 -31.08 9.36
C GLU A 580 -41.57 -31.17 10.92
N ASP A 581 -42.10 -30.21 11.71
CA ASP A 581 -42.63 -28.85 11.45
C ASP A 581 -41.83 -27.79 12.29
N TYR A 582 -42.27 -26.90 13.22
CA TYR A 582 -43.56 -26.48 13.78
C TYR A 582 -43.58 -24.97 14.13
N ASN A 583 -44.73 -24.30 13.97
CA ASN A 583 -44.89 -22.84 13.93
C ASN A 583 -45.53 -22.24 15.21
N ARG A 584 -45.04 -21.10 15.74
CA ARG A 584 -45.71 -20.16 16.71
C ARG A 584 -44.88 -18.86 16.86
N ARG A 585 -45.43 -17.64 16.62
CA ARG A 585 -46.27 -16.78 17.51
C ARG A 585 -45.53 -16.34 18.80
N VAL A 586 -45.58 -15.09 19.29
CA VAL A 586 -46.60 -14.00 19.26
C VAL A 586 -45.95 -12.59 19.10
N SER A 587 -46.75 -11.56 18.79
CA SER A 587 -46.40 -10.14 18.57
C SER A 587 -46.67 -9.17 19.74
N THR A 588 -46.00 -8.00 19.76
CA THR A 588 -46.53 -6.65 20.10
C THR A 588 -45.49 -5.57 19.72
N LYS A 589 -45.80 -4.59 18.85
CA LYS A 589 -46.25 -3.20 19.17
C LYS A 589 -45.36 -2.46 20.21
N ALA A 590 -44.51 -1.50 19.81
CA ALA A 590 -44.78 -0.07 19.49
C ALA A 590 -44.46 0.86 20.69
N GLY A 591 -44.07 2.14 20.56
CA GLY A 591 -43.74 3.00 19.41
C GLY A 591 -43.76 4.50 19.82
N PHE A 592 -43.15 5.41 19.03
CA PHE A 592 -43.08 6.89 19.24
C PHE A 592 -42.31 7.35 20.50
N ALA A 593 -41.78 8.59 20.63
CA ALA A 593 -41.34 9.60 19.63
C ALA A 593 -40.44 10.68 20.29
N SER A 594 -39.94 11.61 19.47
CA SER A 594 -39.09 12.77 19.81
C SER A 594 -39.67 13.77 20.83
N THR A 595 -38.79 14.49 21.53
CA THR A 595 -38.95 15.95 21.72
C THR A 595 -37.63 16.67 21.98
N THR A 596 -37.62 18.00 21.83
CA THR A 596 -36.46 18.90 21.90
C THR A 596 -36.38 19.67 23.22
N GLY A 597 -35.20 20.21 23.57
CA GLY A 597 -35.05 21.13 24.71
C GLY A 597 -33.70 21.85 24.73
N LYS A 598 -33.71 23.20 24.71
CA LYS A 598 -32.56 24.08 24.99
C LYS A 598 -32.81 24.77 26.35
N ALA A 599 -31.76 25.15 27.10
CA ALA A 599 -31.52 26.56 27.55
C ALA A 599 -30.57 26.73 28.77
N TYR A 600 -29.51 27.56 28.56
CA TYR A 600 -29.01 28.68 29.40
C TYR A 600 -28.48 28.57 30.85
N ASN A 601 -27.29 29.22 31.06
CA ASN A 601 -26.73 30.03 32.18
C ASN A 601 -27.02 29.65 33.65
N SER A 602 -26.08 29.70 34.62
CA SER A 602 -25.02 30.69 34.98
C SER A 602 -23.89 30.00 35.79
N ARG A 603 -22.61 30.38 35.81
CA ARG A 603 -21.88 31.64 36.13
C ARG A 603 -21.78 31.98 37.64
N ASP A 604 -20.60 32.53 38.01
CA ASP A 604 -20.22 33.20 39.27
C ASP A 604 -20.01 32.24 40.49
N ASP A 605 -19.02 32.38 41.40
CA ASP A 605 -17.86 33.30 41.47
C ASP A 605 -16.76 32.88 42.51
N VAL A 606 -15.70 33.72 42.64
CA VAL A 606 -14.92 34.06 43.88
C VAL A 606 -13.72 33.21 44.41
N GLU A 607 -12.54 33.85 44.27
CA GLU A 607 -11.38 34.06 45.20
C GLU A 607 -10.26 33.04 45.55
N ASP A 608 -9.04 33.62 45.54
CA ASP A 608 -7.71 33.17 45.98
C ASP A 608 -7.56 32.86 47.48
N ILE A 609 -6.43 32.22 47.86
CA ILE A 609 -5.56 32.76 48.95
C ILE A 609 -4.08 32.27 48.88
N ASN A 610 -3.19 33.21 49.22
CA ASN A 610 -1.73 33.15 49.41
C ASN A 610 -1.25 32.15 50.51
N SER A 611 0.03 31.75 50.70
CA SER A 611 1.31 31.90 49.94
C SER A 611 2.46 31.06 50.56
N ASN A 612 3.62 31.00 49.90
CA ASN A 612 5.03 30.94 50.41
C ASN A 612 5.47 30.00 51.58
N VAL A 613 6.61 29.29 51.38
CA VAL A 613 7.88 29.42 52.15
C VAL A 613 8.99 28.49 51.56
N ARG A 614 10.28 28.71 51.91
CA ARG A 614 11.49 28.10 51.29
C ARG A 614 12.31 27.17 52.21
N GLY A 615 13.04 26.22 51.60
CA GLY A 615 14.32 25.66 52.06
C GLY A 615 14.34 24.14 52.31
N ARG A 616 15.48 23.43 52.43
CA ARG A 616 16.86 23.48 51.87
C ARG A 616 17.66 22.34 52.56
N HIS A 617 18.26 21.41 51.81
CA HIS A 617 19.36 20.47 52.19
C HIS A 617 19.17 19.39 53.30
N GLY A 618 19.85 18.25 53.13
CA GLY A 618 20.12 17.23 54.17
C GLY A 618 20.47 15.83 53.62
N ASN A 619 21.67 15.30 53.90
CA ASN A 619 22.18 14.00 53.39
C ASN A 619 22.07 12.85 54.44
N SER A 620 22.34 11.62 53.97
CA SER A 620 22.91 10.44 54.70
C SER A 620 22.06 9.67 55.73
N LEU A 621 22.35 8.41 56.12
CA LEU A 621 22.97 7.20 55.49
C LEU A 621 22.67 5.96 56.39
N GLU A 622 22.57 4.77 55.77
CA GLU A 622 22.80 3.40 56.31
C GLU A 622 22.05 2.77 57.53
N LYS A 623 21.71 1.47 57.33
CA LYS A 623 21.77 0.30 58.25
C LYS A 623 20.99 0.29 59.59
N ASN A 624 20.03 -0.65 59.73
CA ASN A 624 20.34 -2.02 60.20
C ASN A 624 19.13 -3.01 60.15
N LEU A 625 19.40 -4.28 60.45
CA LEU A 625 18.44 -5.39 60.69
C LEU A 625 17.89 -5.30 62.15
N ASP A 626 16.94 -6.10 62.67
CA ASP A 626 16.57 -7.50 62.36
C ASP A 626 15.19 -7.91 62.94
N LYS A 627 14.60 -9.00 62.41
CA LYS A 627 13.60 -9.97 62.97
C LYS A 627 12.23 -9.60 63.63
N ASP A 628 11.24 -10.38 63.19
CA ASP A 628 10.16 -11.09 63.92
C ASP A 628 9.16 -10.36 64.84
N ASN A 629 7.89 -10.26 64.37
CA ASN A 629 6.78 -11.06 64.93
C ASN A 629 5.50 -11.12 64.07
N LEU A 630 4.55 -11.97 64.47
CA LEU A 630 3.41 -12.43 63.64
C LEU A 630 2.09 -11.66 63.82
N VAL A 631 1.42 -11.43 62.69
CA VAL A 631 -0.04 -11.49 62.44
C VAL A 631 -1.01 -11.05 63.55
N GLN A 632 -1.70 -9.91 63.34
CA GLN A 632 -3.16 -9.85 63.26
C GLN A 632 -3.70 -8.51 62.72
N GLY A 633 -4.90 -8.54 62.14
CA GLY A 633 -5.88 -7.44 62.21
C GLY A 633 -5.59 -6.09 61.52
N GLY A 634 -5.93 -6.01 60.24
CA GLY A 634 -6.52 -4.83 59.55
C GLY A 634 -6.07 -3.39 59.91
N HIS A 635 -5.40 -2.73 58.95
CA HIS A 635 -5.85 -1.44 58.38
C HIS A 635 -5.04 -1.13 57.12
N ARG A 636 -5.70 -0.94 55.97
CA ARG A 636 -5.04 -0.45 54.74
C ARG A 636 -4.69 1.04 54.90
N LYS A 637 -3.50 1.35 55.44
CA LYS A 637 -2.89 2.67 55.22
C LYS A 637 -2.55 2.77 53.74
N HIS A 638 -3.14 3.73 53.04
CA HIS A 638 -2.77 4.04 51.66
C HIS A 638 -1.32 4.53 51.64
N LEU A 639 -0.42 3.73 51.06
CA LEU A 639 0.77 4.29 50.43
C LEU A 639 0.30 5.22 49.30
N PRO A 640 0.88 6.42 49.13
CA PRO A 640 0.62 7.22 47.95
C PRO A 640 1.06 6.41 46.72
N PRO A 641 0.29 6.42 45.61
CA PRO A 641 0.72 5.73 44.41
C PRO A 641 2.05 6.32 43.95
N LEU A 642 3.03 5.45 43.67
CA LEU A 642 4.21 5.85 42.90
C LEU A 642 3.72 6.27 41.52
N THR A 643 3.56 7.58 41.31
CA THR A 643 3.13 8.16 40.04
C THR A 643 4.25 8.04 39.02
N ALA A 644 4.40 6.83 38.47
CA ALA A 644 5.11 6.61 37.22
C ALA A 644 4.58 7.63 36.20
N ASN A 645 5.50 8.31 35.52
CA ASN A 645 5.19 9.53 34.80
C ASN A 645 4.11 9.29 33.73
N ARG A 646 2.96 9.99 33.82
CA ARG A 646 1.97 10.09 32.71
C ARG A 646 2.61 10.55 31.39
N ARG A 647 3.78 11.20 31.47
CA ARG A 647 4.62 11.61 30.33
C ARG A 647 5.32 10.45 29.58
N THR A 648 5.31 9.23 30.12
CA THR A 648 6.07 8.09 29.55
C THR A 648 5.26 7.19 28.61
N PHE A 649 3.94 7.40 28.48
CA PHE A 649 3.04 6.59 27.66
C PHE A 649 1.89 7.41 27.02
N GLY A 650 2.09 8.72 26.82
CA GLY A 650 1.02 9.64 26.41
C GLY A 650 0.41 9.38 25.02
N TRP A 651 1.16 8.70 24.14
CA TRP A 651 0.73 8.32 22.79
C TRP A 651 -0.49 7.36 22.79
N LEU A 652 -0.47 6.35 23.66
CA LEU A 652 -1.45 5.26 23.65
C LEU A 652 -2.72 5.52 24.49
N VAL A 653 -2.82 6.67 25.15
CA VAL A 653 -4.06 7.15 25.79
C VAL A 653 -4.94 7.92 24.79
N ASN A 654 -4.34 8.43 23.70
CA ASN A 654 -5.01 9.26 22.70
C ASN A 654 -5.32 8.51 21.39
N GLY A 655 -4.84 7.26 21.25
CA GLY A 655 -4.97 6.49 20.02
C GLY A 655 -3.92 6.77 18.93
N GLU A 656 -2.75 7.33 19.29
CA GLU A 656 -1.67 7.57 18.33
C GLU A 656 -0.78 6.32 18.13
N VAL A 657 -0.34 6.12 16.88
CA VAL A 657 0.66 5.10 16.49
C VAL A 657 2.03 5.40 17.16
N PRO A 658 2.84 4.38 17.51
CA PRO A 658 4.18 4.61 18.05
C PRO A 658 5.18 5.19 17.04
N LYS A 659 5.75 6.36 17.40
CA LYS A 659 6.65 7.24 16.61
C LYS A 659 8.00 6.64 16.16
N HIS A 660 8.22 5.34 16.36
CA HIS A 660 9.33 4.59 15.76
C HIS A 660 8.94 3.88 14.45
N LEU A 661 7.66 3.51 14.28
CA LEU A 661 7.14 2.93 13.03
C LEU A 661 7.01 3.97 11.89
N GLU A 662 7.08 5.26 12.21
CA GLU A 662 7.17 6.38 11.27
C GLU A 662 8.54 6.50 10.56
N LYS A 663 9.59 5.81 11.04
CA LYS A 663 10.96 6.11 10.64
C LYS A 663 11.61 5.09 9.70
N VAL A 664 12.14 5.62 8.61
CA VAL A 664 13.43 5.19 8.04
C VAL A 664 14.56 5.78 8.90
N PRO A 665 15.66 5.05 9.19
CA PRO A 665 16.80 5.64 9.89
C PRO A 665 17.49 6.69 9.02
N SER A 666 17.54 7.93 9.50
CA SER A 666 18.48 8.93 9.00
C SER A 666 19.91 8.45 9.26
N GLY A 667 20.62 8.03 8.21
CA GLY A 667 21.79 7.15 8.30
C GLY A 667 22.93 7.64 9.22
N SER A 668 23.54 6.68 9.92
CA SER A 668 24.68 6.88 10.80
C SER A 668 25.95 7.25 10.01
N ARG A 669 26.13 8.56 9.75
CA ARG A 669 27.32 9.14 9.08
C ARG A 669 27.68 8.46 7.77
N PHE A 670 26.94 8.78 6.71
CA PHE A 670 27.42 8.59 5.33
C PHE A 670 28.79 9.27 5.16
N SER A 671 29.86 8.49 5.06
CA SER A 671 31.15 8.99 4.57
C SER A 671 31.00 9.28 3.08
N SER A 672 31.26 10.53 2.67
CA SER A 672 31.09 11.00 1.29
C SER A 672 32.18 10.50 0.31
N SER A 673 32.57 9.23 0.43
CA SER A 673 33.23 8.49 -0.64
C SER A 673 32.18 8.14 -1.69
N SER A 674 32.40 8.59 -2.92
CA SER A 674 31.60 8.16 -4.07
C SER A 674 31.53 6.62 -4.17
N PRO A 675 30.45 6.06 -4.73
CA PRO A 675 30.38 4.63 -5.01
C PRO A 675 31.44 4.25 -6.06
N THR A 676 32.63 3.88 -5.59
CA THR A 676 33.64 3.22 -6.43
C THR A 676 32.99 2.03 -7.12
N SER A 677 33.24 1.86 -8.42
CA SER A 677 32.54 0.92 -9.32
C SER A 677 32.71 -0.56 -8.92
N ARG A 678 31.99 -0.97 -7.89
CA ARG A 678 32.01 -2.31 -7.29
C ARG A 678 30.73 -3.03 -7.71
N ALA A 679 30.88 -4.25 -8.22
CA ALA A 679 29.71 -5.05 -8.61
C ALA A 679 28.83 -5.36 -7.40
N LEU A 680 27.52 -5.51 -7.65
CA LEU A 680 26.58 -6.04 -6.65
C LEU A 680 26.97 -7.48 -6.27
N PRO A 681 26.69 -7.91 -5.03
CA PRO A 681 27.05 -9.25 -4.58
C PRO A 681 26.14 -10.31 -5.22
N GLU A 682 26.73 -11.25 -5.97
CA GLU A 682 26.06 -12.40 -6.60
C GLU A 682 26.31 -13.72 -5.83
N ARG A 683 27.29 -13.72 -4.92
CA ARG A 683 27.69 -14.88 -4.10
C ARG A 683 27.50 -14.56 -2.61
N ILE A 684 26.28 -14.70 -2.12
CA ILE A 684 25.91 -14.32 -0.74
C ILE A 684 25.98 -15.54 0.19
N VAL A 685 26.50 -15.35 1.40
CA VAL A 685 26.35 -16.31 2.51
C VAL A 685 25.56 -15.65 3.63
N SER A 686 24.49 -16.30 4.08
CA SER A 686 23.68 -15.82 5.21
C SER A 686 23.95 -16.65 6.47
N LEU A 687 24.49 -16.01 7.51
CA LEU A 687 24.67 -16.60 8.83
C LEU A 687 23.51 -16.28 9.80
N SER A 688 22.33 -15.92 9.28
CA SER A 688 21.12 -15.62 10.05
C SER A 688 19.85 -16.16 9.36
N PRO A 689 18.90 -16.79 10.08
CA PRO A 689 17.59 -17.16 9.53
C PRO A 689 16.83 -15.95 8.99
N SER A 690 16.72 -14.87 9.77
CA SER A 690 15.99 -13.65 9.39
C SER A 690 16.59 -12.99 8.13
N ALA A 691 17.92 -12.93 8.03
CA ALA A 691 18.58 -12.41 6.83
C ALA A 691 18.35 -13.31 5.60
N THR A 692 18.23 -14.64 5.80
CA THR A 692 17.86 -15.57 4.73
C THR A 692 16.42 -15.33 4.27
N GLU A 693 15.45 -15.25 5.18
CA GLU A 693 14.05 -14.94 4.84
C GLU A 693 13.94 -13.62 4.05
N ILE A 694 14.58 -12.55 4.53
CA ILE A 694 14.59 -11.24 3.85
C ILE A 694 15.14 -11.35 2.43
N LEU A 695 16.24 -12.08 2.20
CA LEU A 695 16.78 -12.25 0.85
C LEU A 695 15.84 -13.00 -0.10
N TYR A 696 15.00 -13.91 0.40
CA TYR A 696 13.98 -14.57 -0.43
C TYR A 696 12.80 -13.64 -0.72
N GLU A 697 12.28 -12.89 0.26
CA GLU A 697 11.21 -11.91 0.06
C GLU A 697 11.62 -10.80 -0.94
N LEU A 698 12.89 -10.37 -0.91
CA LEU A 698 13.43 -9.42 -1.89
C LEU A 698 13.74 -10.04 -3.26
N GLY A 699 13.57 -11.36 -3.45
CA GLY A 699 13.92 -12.07 -4.69
C GLY A 699 15.42 -12.35 -4.90
N ALA A 700 16.29 -11.93 -3.96
CA ALA A 700 17.72 -12.18 -3.97
C ALA A 700 18.11 -13.63 -3.62
N GLY A 701 17.18 -14.48 -3.18
CA GLY A 701 17.46 -15.84 -2.68
C GLY A 701 18.30 -16.72 -3.62
N LYS A 702 18.19 -16.53 -4.95
CA LYS A 702 19.03 -17.23 -5.95
C LYS A 702 20.53 -16.89 -5.91
N ARG A 703 20.91 -15.80 -5.23
CA ARG A 703 22.31 -15.38 -5.01
C ARG A 703 22.92 -15.99 -3.75
N LEU A 704 22.14 -16.70 -2.93
CA LEU A 704 22.67 -17.43 -1.78
C LEU A 704 23.45 -18.66 -2.25
N ILE A 705 24.66 -18.83 -1.72
CA ILE A 705 25.52 -20.00 -1.95
C ILE A 705 25.76 -20.83 -0.69
N GLY A 706 25.40 -20.31 0.48
CA GLY A 706 25.52 -21.02 1.76
C GLY A 706 24.76 -20.34 2.90
N VAL A 707 24.30 -21.17 3.84
CA VAL A 707 23.46 -20.78 4.99
C VAL A 707 23.88 -21.51 6.27
N THR A 708 23.15 -21.36 7.38
CA THR A 708 23.34 -22.17 8.61
C THR A 708 22.32 -23.29 8.74
N GLU A 709 22.56 -24.23 9.65
CA GLU A 709 21.60 -25.26 10.08
C GLU A 709 20.26 -24.68 10.58
N SER A 710 20.24 -23.43 11.07
CA SER A 710 19.02 -22.76 11.54
C SER A 710 18.23 -22.03 10.43
N CYS A 711 18.78 -21.90 9.21
CA CYS A 711 18.15 -21.22 8.08
C CYS A 711 17.17 -22.14 7.34
N VAL A 712 16.17 -22.65 8.07
CA VAL A 712 15.19 -23.64 7.59
C VAL A 712 14.08 -23.07 6.70
N ARG A 713 14.12 -21.77 6.40
CA ARG A 713 13.11 -21.04 5.61
C ARG A 713 13.72 -20.23 4.46
N PRO A 714 13.04 -20.15 3.30
CA PRO A 714 11.85 -20.92 2.92
C PRO A 714 12.12 -22.43 2.90
N SER A 715 11.07 -23.24 3.02
CA SER A 715 11.18 -24.69 3.29
C SER A 715 12.01 -25.40 2.21
N GLY A 716 13.15 -25.96 2.62
CA GLY A 716 14.12 -26.62 1.72
C GLY A 716 15.44 -25.87 1.55
N CYS A 717 15.49 -24.56 1.85
CA CYS A 717 16.67 -23.71 1.72
C CYS A 717 17.95 -24.30 2.34
N SER A 718 17.87 -24.84 3.57
CA SER A 718 19.00 -25.47 4.29
C SER A 718 19.48 -26.81 3.71
N ASN A 719 18.70 -27.41 2.79
CA ASN A 719 19.02 -28.69 2.15
C ASN A 719 19.61 -28.50 0.75
N GLU A 720 19.20 -27.43 0.04
CA GLU A 720 19.68 -27.08 -1.29
C GLU A 720 21.01 -26.29 -1.26
N LEU A 721 21.21 -25.49 -0.20
CA LEU A 721 22.39 -24.63 -0.05
C LEU A 721 23.43 -25.24 0.90
N TYR A 722 24.69 -24.83 0.74
CA TYR A 722 25.76 -25.36 1.60
C TYR A 722 25.60 -24.88 3.05
N ASN A 723 25.43 -25.82 3.98
CA ASN A 723 25.35 -25.53 5.40
C ASN A 723 26.75 -25.24 5.99
N VAL A 724 27.08 -23.95 6.07
CA VAL A 724 28.37 -23.35 6.47
C VAL A 724 28.59 -23.41 8.00
N CYS A 725 27.51 -23.44 8.79
CA CYS A 725 27.61 -23.41 10.25
C CYS A 725 26.65 -24.40 10.92
N ARG A 726 27.24 -25.37 11.63
CA ARG A 726 26.56 -26.56 12.17
C ARG A 726 26.76 -26.69 13.67
N THR A 727 25.79 -27.33 14.32
CA THR A 727 25.77 -27.64 15.75
C THR A 727 26.34 -29.03 16.09
N LYS A 728 26.42 -29.93 15.09
CA LYS A 728 27.05 -31.26 15.19
C LYS A 728 27.89 -31.55 13.93
N VAL A 729 28.91 -32.38 14.09
CA VAL A 729 29.78 -32.89 13.02
C VAL A 729 29.92 -34.40 13.21
N GLU A 730 29.74 -35.18 12.15
CA GLU A 730 29.77 -36.65 12.23
C GLU A 730 31.20 -37.20 12.46
N PRO A 731 31.39 -38.19 13.35
CA PRO A 731 32.68 -38.84 13.54
C PRO A 731 33.18 -39.51 12.26
N GLY A 732 34.24 -38.94 11.67
CA GLY A 732 34.87 -39.46 10.45
C GLY A 732 34.82 -38.55 9.23
N SER A 733 34.15 -37.38 9.31
CA SER A 733 34.13 -36.40 8.21
C SER A 733 35.54 -35.92 7.86
N ARG A 734 36.06 -36.30 6.69
CA ARG A 734 37.40 -35.91 6.20
C ARG A 734 37.46 -34.45 5.73
N MET A 735 37.45 -33.49 6.66
CA MET A 735 37.98 -32.14 6.41
C MET A 735 38.50 -31.47 7.68
N GLN A 736 39.69 -30.88 7.59
CA GLN A 736 40.33 -30.09 8.63
C GLN A 736 39.83 -28.63 8.58
N THR A 737 40.03 -27.91 9.69
CA THR A 737 39.74 -26.46 9.89
C THR A 737 38.28 -26.00 9.83
N TYR A 738 37.42 -26.64 10.65
CA TYR A 738 36.34 -25.92 11.34
C TYR A 738 36.91 -25.03 12.45
N VAL A 739 36.31 -23.87 12.69
CA VAL A 739 36.61 -23.03 13.86
C VAL A 739 35.40 -22.99 14.80
N GLU A 740 35.66 -23.07 16.10
CA GLU A 740 34.61 -23.03 17.12
C GLU A 740 34.20 -21.59 17.45
N VAL A 741 32.89 -21.36 17.48
CA VAL A 741 32.24 -20.07 17.75
C VAL A 741 31.43 -20.19 19.05
N PRO A 742 31.52 -19.20 19.97
CA PRO A 742 30.60 -19.12 21.10
C PRO A 742 29.14 -19.08 20.61
N LYS A 743 28.26 -19.90 21.20
CA LYS A 743 26.81 -19.79 20.97
C LYS A 743 26.28 -18.53 21.66
N PRO A 744 25.19 -17.91 21.16
CA PRO A 744 24.45 -16.93 21.94
C PRO A 744 24.05 -17.51 23.31
N VAL A 745 24.24 -16.72 24.37
CA VAL A 745 23.69 -17.05 25.70
C VAL A 745 22.18 -17.25 25.53
N GLY A 746 21.62 -18.33 26.09
CA GLY A 746 20.18 -18.63 25.99
C GLY A 746 19.79 -19.78 25.05
N THR A 747 20.67 -20.27 24.16
CA THR A 747 20.40 -21.53 23.45
C THR A 747 20.59 -22.72 24.40
N LEU A 748 19.49 -23.36 24.81
CA LEU A 748 19.54 -24.54 25.68
C LEU A 748 19.97 -25.81 24.93
N GLY A 749 20.92 -26.54 25.51
CA GLY A 749 21.37 -27.83 25.00
C GLY A 749 22.80 -28.17 25.44
N ASN A 750 23.00 -29.37 25.98
CA ASN A 750 24.28 -29.85 26.53
C ASN A 750 25.34 -30.22 25.46
N GLY A 751 25.42 -29.44 24.37
CA GLY A 751 26.39 -29.60 23.29
C GLY A 751 27.13 -28.28 23.04
N SER A 752 28.45 -28.36 22.96
CA SER A 752 29.35 -27.22 22.80
C SER A 752 29.14 -26.41 21.51
N SER A 753 29.79 -25.24 21.45
CA SER A 753 30.19 -24.44 20.28
C SER A 753 29.54 -24.71 18.91
N MET A 754 29.02 -23.65 18.28
CA MET A 754 28.74 -23.68 16.85
C MET A 754 30.07 -23.80 16.08
N ARG A 755 30.09 -24.53 14.97
CA ARG A 755 31.31 -24.71 14.15
C ARG A 755 31.13 -24.11 12.77
N LEU A 756 32.03 -23.21 12.39
CA LEU A 756 32.04 -22.49 11.11
C LEU A 756 33.05 -23.13 10.16
N ASP A 757 32.63 -23.50 8.94
CA ASP A 757 33.54 -24.01 7.92
C ASP A 757 34.25 -22.86 7.17
N VAL A 758 35.33 -22.39 7.79
CA VAL A 758 36.24 -21.38 7.23
C VAL A 758 36.97 -21.93 5.99
N SER A 759 37.25 -23.24 5.96
CA SER A 759 37.89 -23.93 4.84
C SER A 759 37.03 -23.90 3.57
N TRP A 760 35.70 -23.98 3.72
CA TRP A 760 34.74 -23.82 2.64
C TRP A 760 34.60 -22.35 2.25
N LEU A 761 34.43 -21.42 3.20
CA LEU A 761 34.28 -19.99 2.91
C LEU A 761 35.43 -19.42 2.04
N CYS A 762 36.69 -19.75 2.37
CA CYS A 762 37.86 -19.30 1.61
C CYS A 762 37.94 -19.90 0.19
N LYS A 763 37.32 -21.06 -0.06
CA LYS A 763 37.20 -21.67 -1.40
C LYS A 763 36.01 -21.09 -2.17
N ALA A 764 34.89 -20.91 -1.48
CA ALA A 764 33.62 -20.47 -2.03
C ALA A 764 33.64 -18.99 -2.47
N LYS A 765 34.48 -18.16 -1.85
CA LYS A 765 34.69 -16.74 -2.18
C LYS A 765 33.36 -15.99 -2.31
N PRO A 766 32.61 -15.80 -1.20
CA PRO A 766 31.41 -14.97 -1.20
C PRO A 766 31.76 -13.49 -1.44
N ASP A 767 30.88 -12.78 -2.13
CA ASP A 767 30.96 -11.31 -2.30
C ASP A 767 30.41 -10.59 -1.06
N LEU A 768 29.51 -11.26 -0.32
CA LEU A 768 28.86 -10.76 0.89
C LEU A 768 28.63 -11.91 1.89
N ILE A 769 29.02 -11.71 3.15
CA ILE A 769 28.64 -12.54 4.30
C ILE A 769 27.78 -11.70 5.22
N ILE A 770 26.55 -12.14 5.50
CA ILE A 770 25.63 -11.47 6.42
C ILE A 770 25.66 -12.19 7.75
N ILE A 771 25.84 -11.43 8.82
CA ILE A 771 25.76 -11.87 10.22
C ILE A 771 24.61 -11.09 10.85
N GLN A 772 23.97 -11.67 11.86
CA GLN A 772 23.05 -10.93 12.73
C GLN A 772 23.56 -11.05 14.16
N ASP A 773 23.61 -9.94 14.88
CA ASP A 773 23.72 -10.02 16.33
C ASP A 773 22.37 -10.40 16.94
N SER A 774 22.39 -11.48 17.69
CA SER A 774 21.28 -12.05 18.45
C SER A 774 21.72 -12.37 19.88
N SER A 775 22.88 -11.84 20.29
CA SER A 775 23.47 -12.16 21.58
C SER A 775 22.72 -11.48 22.72
N LEU A 776 22.03 -12.28 23.52
CA LEU A 776 21.21 -11.86 24.66
C LEU A 776 21.91 -10.97 25.71
N HIS A 777 23.24 -10.87 25.65
CA HIS A 777 24.08 -10.02 26.52
C HIS A 777 25.05 -9.08 25.75
N GLY A 778 24.89 -8.93 24.43
CA GLY A 778 25.64 -7.97 23.59
C GLY A 778 26.95 -8.46 22.96
N ASP A 779 27.22 -7.98 21.74
CA ASP A 779 28.41 -7.99 20.85
C ASP A 779 29.27 -9.28 20.68
N THR A 780 29.13 -10.27 21.55
CA THR A 780 30.13 -11.33 21.77
C THR A 780 30.16 -12.37 20.65
N CYS A 781 28.99 -12.82 20.16
CA CYS A 781 28.92 -13.80 19.08
C CYS A 781 29.29 -13.18 17.73
N SER A 782 28.73 -12.01 17.39
CA SER A 782 29.01 -11.32 16.13
C SER A 782 30.49 -10.96 16.01
N THR A 783 31.08 -10.36 17.05
CA THR A 783 32.51 -10.00 17.09
C THR A 783 33.42 -11.23 17.00
N SER A 784 33.02 -12.38 17.58
CA SER A 784 33.76 -13.63 17.43
C SER A 784 33.79 -14.11 15.98
N ILE A 785 32.64 -14.14 15.29
CA ILE A 785 32.55 -14.53 13.87
C ILE A 785 33.36 -13.54 13.01
N VAL A 786 33.21 -12.24 13.23
CA VAL A 786 33.97 -11.19 12.54
C VAL A 786 35.48 -11.38 12.72
N GLY A 787 35.95 -11.68 13.94
CA GLY A 787 37.35 -11.96 14.23
C GLY A 787 37.87 -13.21 13.52
N ILE A 788 37.07 -14.28 13.47
CA ILE A 788 37.41 -15.53 12.76
C ILE A 788 37.51 -15.27 11.24
N LEU A 789 36.57 -14.52 10.66
CA LEU A 789 36.59 -14.15 9.24
C LEU A 789 37.77 -13.21 8.91
N ALA A 790 38.18 -12.35 9.83
CA ALA A 790 39.39 -11.52 9.70
C ALA A 790 40.66 -12.39 9.71
N GLN A 791 40.79 -13.30 10.67
CA GLN A 791 41.92 -14.25 10.76
C GLN A 791 42.01 -15.18 9.55
N ALA A 792 40.87 -15.53 8.95
CA ALA A 792 40.79 -16.29 7.70
C ALA A 792 41.26 -15.51 6.45
N GLY A 793 41.55 -14.21 6.58
CA GLY A 793 41.93 -13.33 5.48
C GLY A 793 40.76 -12.84 4.61
N LEU A 794 39.51 -13.21 4.93
CA LEU A 794 38.31 -12.85 4.15
C LEU A 794 38.02 -11.34 4.20
N GLN A 795 38.47 -10.63 5.24
CA GLN A 795 38.38 -9.16 5.32
C GLN A 795 39.56 -8.42 4.66
N SER A 796 40.72 -9.08 4.53
CA SER A 796 41.97 -8.41 4.12
C SER A 796 42.13 -8.26 2.60
N GLY A 797 41.30 -8.95 1.81
CA GLY A 797 41.18 -8.76 0.37
C GLY A 797 39.96 -7.90 0.02
N LYS A 798 40.05 -7.08 -1.04
CA LYS A 798 38.98 -6.16 -1.48
C LYS A 798 37.72 -6.86 -2.05
N ASN A 799 37.50 -8.14 -1.79
CA ASN A 799 36.54 -8.97 -2.51
C ASN A 799 35.30 -9.33 -1.68
N THR A 800 35.47 -9.83 -0.45
CA THR A 800 34.34 -10.24 0.41
C THR A 800 33.91 -9.08 1.33
N GLN A 801 32.62 -8.76 1.31
CA GLN A 801 32.01 -7.78 2.20
C GLN A 801 31.40 -8.51 3.41
N ILE A 802 31.35 -7.85 4.57
CA ILE A 802 30.65 -8.35 5.75
C ILE A 802 29.60 -7.32 6.17
N MET A 803 28.41 -7.80 6.52
CA MET A 803 27.30 -7.03 7.05
C MET A 803 26.88 -7.61 8.40
N ILE A 804 26.50 -6.76 9.36
CA ILE A 804 26.12 -7.17 10.72
C ILE A 804 24.81 -6.46 11.09
N LEU A 805 23.69 -7.15 10.90
CA LEU A 805 22.38 -6.67 11.34
C LEU A 805 22.35 -6.64 12.88
N ARG A 806 21.98 -5.50 13.48
CA ARG A 806 21.82 -5.34 14.95
C ARG A 806 20.43 -4.79 15.32
N PRO A 807 19.35 -5.54 15.07
CA PRO A 807 18.02 -5.10 15.44
C PRO A 807 17.79 -5.22 16.95
N HIS A 808 17.45 -4.11 17.61
CA HIS A 808 17.01 -4.12 19.00
C HIS A 808 15.49 -3.89 19.11
N THR A 809 14.89 -3.24 18.12
CA THR A 809 13.44 -2.95 18.01
C THR A 809 12.82 -3.63 16.78
N VAL A 810 11.49 -3.74 16.73
CA VAL A 810 10.76 -4.14 15.50
C VAL A 810 11.02 -3.11 14.41
N ALA A 811 11.08 -1.82 14.78
CA ALA A 811 11.53 -0.75 13.89
C ALA A 811 12.96 -0.95 13.34
N ASP A 812 13.92 -1.42 14.14
CA ASP A 812 15.27 -1.76 13.66
C ASP A 812 15.26 -3.01 12.76
N ALA A 813 14.43 -4.02 13.06
CA ALA A 813 14.28 -5.22 12.23
C ALA A 813 13.78 -4.86 10.83
N ILE A 814 12.75 -4.00 10.74
CA ILE A 814 12.25 -3.44 9.49
C ILE A 814 13.31 -2.54 8.82
N SER A 815 14.10 -1.79 9.59
CA SER A 815 15.18 -0.96 9.04
C SER A 815 16.33 -1.80 8.45
N GLY A 816 16.63 -2.95 9.06
CA GLY A 816 17.62 -3.91 8.57
C GLY A 816 17.22 -4.56 7.24
N ILE A 817 15.93 -4.60 6.90
CA ILE A 817 15.46 -4.99 5.56
C ILE A 817 15.95 -3.98 4.52
N VAL A 818 15.79 -2.68 4.78
CA VAL A 818 16.24 -1.61 3.88
C VAL A 818 17.77 -1.57 3.75
N GLU A 819 18.50 -1.72 4.86
CA GLU A 819 19.98 -1.81 4.84
C GLU A 819 20.47 -3.02 4.02
N LEU A 820 19.79 -4.16 4.13
CA LEU A 820 20.13 -5.38 3.39
C LEU A 820 19.76 -5.27 1.91
N GLY A 821 18.62 -4.64 1.60
CA GLY A 821 18.19 -4.33 0.24
C GLY A 821 19.19 -3.45 -0.51
N ASP A 822 19.59 -2.32 0.08
CA ASP A 822 20.65 -1.45 -0.47
C ASP A 822 21.94 -2.25 -0.74
N ARG A 823 22.38 -3.04 0.25
CA ARG A 823 23.60 -3.85 0.16
C ARG A 823 23.60 -4.87 -0.98
N VAL A 824 22.43 -5.33 -1.44
CA VAL A 824 22.29 -6.26 -2.58
C VAL A 824 21.76 -5.60 -3.87
N GLY A 825 21.56 -4.28 -3.87
CA GLY A 825 21.07 -3.53 -5.02
C GLY A 825 19.56 -3.70 -5.30
N LEU A 826 18.77 -3.93 -4.24
CA LEU A 826 17.31 -4.10 -4.23
C LEU A 826 16.69 -3.15 -3.19
N TYR A 827 17.13 -1.89 -3.20
CA TYR A 827 16.72 -0.87 -2.25
C TYR A 827 15.22 -0.54 -2.36
N HIS A 828 14.69 -0.48 -3.58
CA HIS A 828 13.28 -0.13 -3.83
C HIS A 828 12.34 -1.23 -3.33
N GLU A 829 12.65 -2.48 -3.65
CA GLU A 829 11.96 -3.69 -3.18
C GLU A 829 11.98 -3.77 -1.64
N ALA A 830 13.10 -3.39 -1.02
CA ALA A 830 13.24 -3.38 0.42
C ALA A 830 12.51 -2.23 1.13
N CYS A 831 12.40 -1.06 0.49
CA CYS A 831 11.51 0.01 0.95
C CYS A 831 10.04 -0.45 0.90
N LEU A 832 9.58 -1.00 -0.24
CA LEU A 832 8.21 -1.54 -0.37
C LEU A 832 7.89 -2.60 0.70
N LEU A 833 8.79 -3.58 0.90
CA LEU A 833 8.63 -4.60 1.93
C LEU A 833 8.61 -4.00 3.34
N ALA A 834 9.50 -3.05 3.63
CA ALA A 834 9.56 -2.38 4.92
C ALA A 834 8.30 -1.54 5.22
N ASP A 835 7.76 -0.84 4.23
CA ASP A 835 6.58 0.02 4.37
C ASP A 835 5.28 -0.80 4.45
N TRP A 836 5.18 -1.93 3.73
CA TRP A 836 4.11 -2.92 3.92
C TRP A 836 4.12 -3.50 5.35
N LEU A 837 5.29 -3.86 5.87
CA LEU A 837 5.44 -4.34 7.26
C LEU A 837 5.09 -3.25 8.29
N ARG A 838 5.49 -1.99 8.06
CA ARG A 838 5.04 -0.85 8.88
C ARG A 838 3.53 -0.71 8.87
N SER A 839 2.88 -0.77 7.71
CA SER A 839 1.43 -0.66 7.56
C SER A 839 0.66 -1.72 8.35
N ARG A 840 1.09 -2.99 8.28
CA ARG A 840 0.53 -4.08 9.10
C ARG A 840 0.66 -3.82 10.61
N LEU A 841 1.81 -3.35 11.07
CA LEU A 841 2.00 -2.98 12.49
C LEU A 841 1.12 -1.79 12.92
N ARG A 842 0.90 -0.80 12.06
CA ARG A 842 -0.06 0.30 12.30
C ARG A 842 -1.48 -0.26 12.43
N LYS A 843 -1.91 -1.14 11.52
CA LYS A 843 -3.23 -1.80 11.52
C LYS A 843 -3.49 -2.56 12.82
N ALA A 844 -2.51 -3.35 13.27
CA ALA A 844 -2.57 -4.05 14.55
C ALA A 844 -2.66 -3.09 15.75
N ALA A 845 -1.81 -2.05 15.79
CA ALA A 845 -1.78 -1.08 16.89
C ALA A 845 -3.05 -0.22 16.98
N VAL A 846 -3.64 0.19 15.85
CA VAL A 846 -4.87 0.99 15.81
C VAL A 846 -6.07 0.20 16.34
N ALA A 847 -6.21 -1.07 15.94
CA ALA A 847 -7.35 -1.91 16.35
C ALA A 847 -7.42 -2.15 17.88
N VAL A 848 -6.26 -2.16 18.55
CA VAL A 848 -6.16 -2.35 20.01
C VAL A 848 -6.06 -1.03 20.79
N ALA A 849 -5.91 0.11 20.12
CA ALA A 849 -5.58 1.39 20.75
C ALA A 849 -6.63 1.90 21.76
N ARG A 850 -7.89 1.45 21.65
CA ARG A 850 -9.00 1.80 22.55
C ARG A 850 -9.39 0.67 23.50
N LEU A 851 -8.68 -0.46 23.49
CA LEU A 851 -9.00 -1.64 24.30
C LEU A 851 -8.27 -1.61 25.65
N HIS A 852 -8.79 -2.37 26.62
CA HIS A 852 -8.12 -2.53 27.91
C HIS A 852 -6.82 -3.34 27.73
N ARG A 853 -5.69 -2.78 28.17
CA ARG A 853 -4.36 -3.33 27.94
C ARG A 853 -3.97 -4.30 29.08
N PRO A 854 -4.01 -5.63 28.89
CA PRO A 854 -3.67 -6.60 29.94
C PRO A 854 -2.17 -6.61 30.20
N ARG A 855 -1.74 -6.99 31.41
CA ARG A 855 -0.32 -7.24 31.71
C ARG A 855 0.15 -8.55 31.07
N VAL A 856 1.18 -8.47 30.23
CA VAL A 856 1.70 -9.58 29.42
C VAL A 856 3.08 -9.99 29.91
N LEU A 857 3.42 -11.27 29.78
CA LEU A 857 4.79 -11.74 29.94
C LEU A 857 5.10 -12.82 28.89
N VAL A 858 5.94 -12.48 27.90
CA VAL A 858 6.61 -13.46 27.03
C VAL A 858 7.89 -13.99 27.70
N LEU A 859 8.02 -15.32 27.76
CA LEU A 859 9.23 -16.03 28.19
C LEU A 859 9.88 -16.78 27.01
N HIS A 860 11.18 -16.56 26.84
CA HIS A 860 12.04 -17.15 25.80
C HIS A 860 12.84 -18.39 26.28
N SER A 861 12.92 -18.62 27.59
CA SER A 861 13.46 -19.84 28.19
C SER A 861 12.75 -20.11 29.52
N LEU A 862 12.51 -21.38 29.85
CA LEU A 862 11.80 -21.78 31.07
C LEU A 862 12.74 -22.25 32.19
N ASP A 863 13.98 -22.64 31.87
CA ASP A 863 15.00 -23.06 32.84
C ASP A 863 16.43 -22.84 32.29
N PRO A 864 17.10 -21.71 32.63
CA PRO A 864 16.63 -20.63 33.50
C PRO A 864 15.50 -19.83 32.85
N LEU A 865 14.68 -19.17 33.67
CA LEU A 865 13.62 -18.27 33.22
C LEU A 865 14.24 -17.02 32.56
N ILE A 866 13.98 -16.80 31.26
CA ILE A 866 14.46 -15.61 30.51
C ILE A 866 13.26 -14.95 29.82
N MET A 867 13.13 -13.63 29.94
CA MET A 867 12.07 -12.84 29.28
C MET A 867 12.33 -12.63 27.78
N GLY A 868 11.36 -12.08 27.04
CA GLY A 868 11.48 -11.82 25.60
C GLY A 868 12.63 -10.87 25.21
N GLY A 869 12.60 -9.65 25.75
CA GLY A 869 13.56 -8.57 25.45
C GLY A 869 13.64 -8.17 23.97
N HIS A 870 14.62 -7.31 23.67
CA HIS A 870 14.82 -6.65 22.38
C HIS A 870 13.50 -6.05 21.86
N TRP A 871 12.99 -6.60 20.76
CA TRP A 871 11.77 -6.20 20.08
C TRP A 871 10.49 -6.73 20.75
N VAL A 872 10.56 -7.72 21.65
CA VAL A 872 9.35 -8.33 22.24
C VAL A 872 8.52 -7.37 23.10
N PRO A 873 9.08 -6.52 23.98
CA PRO A 873 8.29 -5.52 24.72
C PRO A 873 7.65 -4.45 23.81
N GLU A 874 8.19 -4.25 22.60
CA GLU A 874 7.58 -3.41 21.57
C GLU A 874 6.44 -4.16 20.87
N MET A 875 6.61 -5.45 20.55
CA MET A 875 5.55 -6.30 20.03
C MET A 875 4.37 -6.39 21.00
N GLU A 876 4.63 -6.61 22.29
CA GLU A 876 3.62 -6.64 23.35
C GLU A 876 2.87 -5.31 23.43
N SER A 877 3.59 -4.17 23.34
CA SER A 877 2.94 -2.85 23.32
C SER A 877 2.16 -2.58 22.03
N LEU A 878 2.67 -2.98 20.85
CA LEU A 878 2.00 -2.81 19.57
C LEU A 878 0.72 -3.66 19.49
N ALA A 879 0.73 -4.85 20.09
CA ALA A 879 -0.46 -5.68 20.27
C ALA A 879 -1.38 -5.22 21.41
N GLY A 880 -1.13 -4.04 21.99
CA GLY A 880 -2.01 -3.45 23.00
C GLY A 880 -1.90 -4.09 24.37
N GLY A 881 -0.84 -4.83 24.67
CA GLY A 881 -0.48 -5.27 26.00
C GLY A 881 0.24 -4.20 26.83
N LEU A 882 0.47 -4.51 28.10
CA LEU A 882 1.33 -3.75 29.00
C LEU A 882 2.46 -4.66 29.50
N ASP A 883 3.70 -4.21 29.37
CA ASP A 883 4.84 -4.74 30.11
C ASP A 883 5.43 -3.60 30.97
N ASP A 884 5.63 -3.89 32.26
CA ASP A 884 6.28 -2.99 33.23
C ASP A 884 7.63 -3.56 33.72
N LEU A 885 8.04 -4.74 33.24
CA LEU A 885 9.28 -5.43 33.62
C LEU A 885 10.45 -5.06 32.70
N GLN A 886 10.20 -4.86 31.40
CA GLN A 886 11.20 -4.51 30.39
C GLN A 886 10.86 -3.18 29.69
N LYS A 887 11.61 -2.86 28.62
CA LYS A 887 11.36 -1.74 27.71
C LYS A 887 11.74 -2.16 26.28
N PRO A 888 11.07 -1.62 25.24
CA PRO A 888 11.52 -1.74 23.85
C PRO A 888 13.03 -1.49 23.69
N GLY A 889 13.73 -2.39 23.03
CA GLY A 889 15.17 -2.29 22.77
C GLY A 889 16.11 -2.72 23.91
N CYS A 890 15.62 -3.16 25.07
CA CYS A 890 16.51 -3.65 26.13
C CYS A 890 17.02 -5.07 25.85
N ASN A 891 18.18 -5.45 26.41
CA ASN A 891 18.59 -6.86 26.42
C ASN A 891 17.56 -7.71 27.20
N ALA A 892 17.43 -9.01 26.90
CA ALA A 892 16.54 -9.87 27.69
C ALA A 892 17.24 -10.39 28.96
N GLU A 893 16.50 -10.38 30.07
CA GLU A 893 17.02 -10.65 31.41
C GLU A 893 16.56 -12.01 31.96
N THR A 894 17.42 -12.62 32.77
CA THR A 894 17.05 -13.78 33.61
C THR A 894 16.12 -13.32 34.75
N LEU A 895 14.95 -13.94 34.88
CA LEU A 895 13.90 -13.51 35.79
C LEU A 895 13.72 -14.48 36.96
N LEU A 896 13.79 -13.98 38.20
CA LEU A 896 13.44 -14.79 39.38
C LEU A 896 11.92 -15.02 39.45
N TRP A 897 11.49 -16.24 39.76
CA TRP A 897 10.06 -16.62 39.84
C TRP A 897 9.21 -15.64 40.68
N ARG A 898 9.76 -15.13 41.79
CA ARG A 898 9.09 -14.14 42.65
C ARG A 898 8.76 -12.82 41.93
N ARG A 899 9.52 -12.42 40.89
CA ARG A 899 9.14 -11.26 40.05
C ARG A 899 7.91 -11.59 39.21
N ILE A 900 7.75 -12.81 38.70
CA ILE A 900 6.55 -13.26 37.97
C ILE A 900 5.31 -13.22 38.88
N THR A 901 5.39 -13.78 40.09
CA THR A 901 4.24 -13.76 41.03
C THR A 901 3.90 -12.37 41.56
N ASN A 902 4.90 -11.50 41.72
CA ASN A 902 4.67 -10.09 42.11
C ASN A 902 4.09 -9.27 40.95
N TYR A 903 4.53 -9.53 39.72
CA TYR A 903 4.01 -8.89 38.52
C TYR A 903 2.60 -9.37 38.19
N ALA A 904 2.28 -10.63 38.48
CA ALA A 904 0.96 -11.24 38.33
C ALA A 904 0.35 -11.01 36.93
N PRO A 905 1.00 -11.53 35.86
CA PRO A 905 0.55 -11.33 34.48
C PRO A 905 -0.86 -11.86 34.25
N GLU A 906 -1.60 -11.17 33.39
CA GLU A 906 -2.95 -11.50 32.93
C GLU A 906 -2.94 -12.28 31.62
N VAL A 907 -1.83 -12.24 30.88
CA VAL A 907 -1.49 -13.16 29.80
C VAL A 907 -0.05 -13.64 29.98
N LEU A 908 0.17 -14.95 29.89
CA LEU A 908 1.49 -15.58 30.00
C LEU A 908 1.78 -16.36 28.72
N ILE A 909 2.92 -16.11 28.08
CA ILE A 909 3.26 -16.67 26.77
C ILE A 909 4.62 -17.35 26.84
N PHE A 910 4.69 -18.60 26.38
CA PHE A 910 5.93 -19.36 26.25
C PHE A 910 6.32 -19.43 24.77
N ALA A 911 7.37 -18.71 24.38
CA ALA A 911 7.92 -18.68 23.02
C ALA A 911 9.38 -19.16 23.07
N HIS A 912 9.58 -20.44 23.39
CA HIS A 912 10.89 -20.96 23.80
C HIS A 912 11.90 -20.98 22.65
N LEU A 913 13.04 -20.32 22.82
CA LEU A 913 14.06 -20.17 21.79
C LEU A 913 14.46 -21.51 21.17
N THR A 914 14.50 -21.55 19.85
CA THR A 914 14.90 -22.72 19.03
C THR A 914 14.02 -23.97 19.23
N SER A 915 12.76 -23.82 19.63
CA SER A 915 11.83 -24.94 19.89
C SER A 915 10.48 -24.75 19.21
N SER A 916 9.90 -25.85 18.71
CA SER A 916 8.50 -25.86 18.25
C SER A 916 7.53 -25.74 19.43
N ALA A 917 6.24 -25.54 19.13
CA ALA A 917 5.20 -25.49 20.17
C ALA A 917 5.11 -26.82 20.96
N GLU A 918 5.25 -27.97 20.29
CA GLU A 918 5.23 -29.31 20.91
C GLU A 918 6.48 -29.60 21.74
N GLN A 919 7.63 -29.07 21.34
CA GLN A 919 8.86 -29.17 22.14
C GLN A 919 8.74 -28.32 23.40
N THR A 920 8.27 -27.07 23.25
CA THR A 920 7.98 -26.16 24.37
C THR A 920 6.94 -26.75 25.34
N LEU A 921 5.97 -27.50 24.84
CA LEU A 921 4.96 -28.19 25.66
C LEU A 921 5.55 -29.16 26.69
N SER A 922 6.70 -29.75 26.41
CA SER A 922 7.43 -30.60 27.37
C SER A 922 8.16 -29.79 28.47
N GLU A 923 8.61 -28.58 28.14
CA GLU A 923 9.30 -27.65 29.04
C GLU A 923 8.35 -27.08 30.12
N VAL A 924 7.07 -26.82 29.80
CA VAL A 924 6.10 -26.18 30.72
C VAL A 924 5.96 -26.95 32.05
N GLN A 925 6.15 -28.27 32.04
CA GLN A 925 6.13 -29.11 33.25
C GLN A 925 7.16 -28.70 34.32
N LYS A 926 8.22 -27.98 33.94
CA LYS A 926 9.19 -27.38 34.88
C LYS A 926 8.55 -26.26 35.71
N ILE A 927 7.75 -25.40 35.07
CA ILE A 927 7.18 -24.19 35.69
C ILE A 927 6.01 -24.50 36.64
N VAL A 928 5.17 -25.50 36.35
CA VAL A 928 4.02 -25.88 37.20
C VAL A 928 4.42 -26.20 38.65
N LYS A 929 5.68 -26.59 38.85
CA LYS A 929 6.24 -26.96 40.16
C LYS A 929 6.53 -25.75 41.05
N PHE A 930 6.55 -24.52 40.51
CA PHE A 930 6.77 -23.32 41.31
C PHE A 930 5.53 -22.90 42.09
N SER A 931 5.71 -22.59 43.39
CA SER A 931 4.64 -22.10 44.25
C SER A 931 4.07 -20.77 43.73
N GLY A 932 2.75 -20.68 43.69
CA GLY A 932 2.02 -19.51 43.16
C GLY A 932 1.67 -19.56 41.66
N PHE A 933 2.13 -20.57 40.89
CA PHE A 933 1.73 -20.74 39.48
C PHE A 933 0.20 -20.80 39.33
N TRP A 934 -0.46 -21.65 40.12
CA TRP A 934 -1.92 -21.85 40.14
C TRP A 934 -2.74 -20.67 40.71
N SER A 935 -2.12 -19.52 40.96
CA SER A 935 -2.74 -18.28 41.41
C SER A 935 -2.22 -17.06 40.64
N LEU A 936 -1.66 -17.27 39.44
CA LEU A 936 -1.40 -16.21 38.48
C LEU A 936 -2.71 -15.88 37.74
N PRO A 937 -3.07 -14.60 37.52
CA PRO A 937 -4.30 -14.23 36.81
C PRO A 937 -4.41 -14.87 35.42
N ALA A 938 -3.29 -14.96 34.68
CA ALA A 938 -3.22 -15.68 33.40
C ALA A 938 -3.62 -17.17 33.51
N VAL A 939 -3.24 -17.85 34.59
CA VAL A 939 -3.57 -19.28 34.80
C VAL A 939 -5.03 -19.44 35.22
N GLU A 940 -5.52 -18.60 36.15
CA GLU A 940 -6.91 -18.64 36.61
C GLU A 940 -7.92 -18.29 35.49
N ALA A 941 -7.53 -17.41 34.56
CA ALA A 941 -8.35 -17.01 33.41
C ALA A 941 -8.15 -17.87 32.13
N GLY A 942 -7.31 -18.91 32.16
CA GLY A 942 -7.02 -19.73 30.98
C GLY A 942 -6.32 -18.96 29.84
N ARG A 943 -5.56 -17.92 30.17
CA ARG A 943 -4.81 -17.04 29.26
C ARG A 943 -3.31 -17.35 29.27
N VAL A 944 -2.98 -18.64 29.25
CA VAL A 944 -1.61 -19.14 29.10
C VAL A 944 -1.45 -19.76 27.72
N TYR A 945 -0.42 -19.34 27.00
CA TYR A 945 -0.19 -19.71 25.61
C TYR A 945 1.23 -20.26 25.40
N ILE A 946 1.38 -21.14 24.43
CA ILE A 946 2.65 -21.57 23.85
C ILE A 946 2.62 -21.13 22.38
N CYS A 947 3.70 -20.52 21.89
CA CYS A 947 3.83 -20.11 20.50
C CYS A 947 5.07 -20.74 19.85
N GLU A 948 5.05 -20.97 18.54
CA GLU A 948 6.29 -21.23 17.81
C GLU A 948 7.26 -20.05 17.94
N HIS A 949 8.52 -20.32 18.26
CA HIS A 949 9.51 -19.29 18.59
C HIS A 949 9.79 -18.33 17.45
N ILE A 950 9.63 -18.77 16.20
CA ILE A 950 9.86 -18.03 14.96
C ILE A 950 9.22 -16.63 14.92
N TYR A 951 8.03 -16.48 15.51
CA TYR A 951 7.26 -15.23 15.51
C TYR A 951 7.81 -14.19 16.50
N PHE A 952 8.65 -14.63 17.44
CA PHE A 952 9.19 -13.83 18.55
C PHE A 952 10.73 -13.77 18.56
N SER A 953 11.42 -14.65 17.81
CA SER A 953 12.87 -14.87 17.93
C SER A 953 13.69 -14.39 16.73
N TYR A 954 13.07 -14.16 15.56
CA TYR A 954 13.78 -13.82 14.33
C TYR A 954 13.39 -12.42 13.84
N PRO A 955 14.29 -11.42 13.98
CA PRO A 955 14.03 -10.04 13.59
C PRO A 955 14.09 -9.87 12.07
N GLY A 956 12.94 -10.11 11.46
CA GLY A 956 12.61 -9.93 10.05
C GLY A 956 11.10 -9.83 9.89
N PRO A 957 10.55 -10.12 8.69
CA PRO A 957 9.12 -9.99 8.40
C PRO A 957 8.20 -10.71 9.41
N LYS A 958 8.63 -11.86 9.95
CA LYS A 958 7.84 -12.68 10.89
C LYS A 958 7.61 -12.08 12.28
N LEU A 959 8.27 -10.98 12.66
CA LEU A 959 7.88 -10.24 13.86
C LEU A 959 6.50 -9.58 13.71
N VAL A 960 6.12 -9.19 12.49
CA VAL A 960 4.81 -8.56 12.23
C VAL A 960 3.69 -9.57 12.38
N ASP A 961 3.85 -10.77 11.82
CA ASP A 961 2.98 -11.92 12.08
C ASP A 961 2.87 -12.20 13.59
N GLY A 962 3.97 -12.07 14.35
CA GLY A 962 3.98 -12.22 15.81
C GLY A 962 3.21 -11.13 16.57
N VAL A 963 3.22 -9.89 16.10
CA VAL A 963 2.38 -8.80 16.65
C VAL A 963 0.90 -9.07 16.40
N GLU A 964 0.54 -9.53 15.20
CA GLU A 964 -0.84 -9.89 14.86
C GLU A 964 -1.33 -11.08 15.71
N LEU A 965 -0.51 -12.12 15.89
CA LEU A 965 -0.80 -13.23 16.81
C LEU A 965 -0.95 -12.79 18.27
N LEU A 966 -0.12 -11.84 18.72
CA LEU A 966 -0.31 -11.22 20.03
C LEU A 966 -1.66 -10.50 20.11
N VAL A 967 -2.11 -9.74 19.10
CA VAL A 967 -3.45 -9.13 19.13
C VAL A 967 -4.54 -10.20 19.30
N GLY A 968 -4.43 -11.33 18.59
CA GLY A 968 -5.36 -12.45 18.76
C GLY A 968 -5.41 -13.02 20.19
N MET A 969 -4.25 -13.18 20.85
CA MET A 969 -4.15 -13.70 22.22
C MET A 969 -4.56 -12.68 23.31
N LEU A 970 -4.25 -11.40 23.08
CA LEU A 970 -4.47 -10.29 24.00
C LEU A 970 -5.90 -9.72 23.91
N HIS A 971 -6.49 -9.69 22.71
CA HIS A 971 -7.79 -9.09 22.43
C HIS A 971 -8.65 -9.95 21.48
N PRO A 972 -9.16 -11.13 21.91
CA PRO A 972 -9.95 -12.02 21.05
C PRO A 972 -11.19 -11.38 20.40
N SER A 973 -11.75 -10.34 21.00
CA SER A 973 -12.87 -9.57 20.42
C SER A 973 -12.50 -8.73 19.20
N ALA A 974 -11.20 -8.53 18.92
CA ALA A 974 -10.68 -7.84 17.74
C ALA A 974 -10.15 -8.82 16.67
N SER A 975 -10.11 -10.13 16.95
CA SER A 975 -9.28 -11.09 16.20
C SER A 975 -9.90 -11.63 14.89
N GLN A 976 -10.72 -10.85 14.18
CA GLN A 976 -11.46 -11.34 13.00
C GLN A 976 -10.59 -11.74 11.80
N SER A 977 -9.28 -11.47 11.81
CA SER A 977 -8.34 -11.87 10.74
C SER A 977 -6.95 -12.30 11.20
N TRP A 978 -6.69 -12.43 12.51
CA TRP A 978 -5.34 -12.69 13.05
C TRP A 978 -5.23 -14.05 13.77
N GLN A 979 -5.24 -15.13 12.98
CA GLN A 979 -5.01 -16.49 13.46
C GLN A 979 -4.06 -17.22 12.50
N ALA A 980 -3.03 -17.88 13.03
CA ALA A 980 -2.21 -18.83 12.29
C ALA A 980 -2.45 -20.24 12.87
N PRO A 981 -3.26 -21.08 12.21
CA PRO A 981 -3.58 -22.42 12.71
C PRO A 981 -2.32 -23.25 12.99
N GLY A 982 -2.26 -23.83 14.19
CA GLY A 982 -1.11 -24.63 14.67
C GLY A 982 0.05 -23.83 15.27
N ALA A 983 0.17 -22.52 15.00
CA ALA A 983 1.26 -21.70 15.52
C ALA A 983 1.17 -21.41 17.04
N VAL A 984 -0.02 -21.56 17.62
CA VAL A 984 -0.33 -21.23 19.02
C VAL A 984 -1.15 -22.33 19.69
N LEU A 985 -0.71 -22.78 20.87
CA LEU A 985 -1.47 -23.65 21.77
C LEU A 985 -1.89 -22.87 23.03
N LYS A 986 -3.13 -23.03 23.48
CA LYS A 986 -3.70 -22.38 24.67
C LYS A 986 -4.03 -23.39 25.78
N LEU A 987 -3.79 -23.01 27.02
CA LEU A 987 -4.15 -23.80 28.20
C LEU A 987 -5.67 -23.82 28.42
N SER A 988 -6.25 -24.99 28.23
CA SER A 988 -7.68 -25.30 28.33
C SER A 988 -7.96 -26.06 29.64
N LEU A 989 -8.39 -25.31 30.66
CA LEU A 989 -8.73 -25.80 32.00
C LEU A 989 -10.10 -25.26 32.42
N THR A 990 -10.83 -26.04 33.22
CA THR A 990 -12.02 -25.52 33.90
C THR A 990 -11.63 -24.60 35.07
N PRO A 991 -12.44 -23.58 35.42
CA PRO A 991 -12.09 -22.61 36.46
C PRO A 991 -11.74 -23.27 37.81
N GLY A 992 -10.55 -22.94 38.34
CA GLY A 992 -10.04 -23.50 39.60
C GLY A 992 -9.41 -24.89 39.51
N GLN A 993 -9.42 -25.54 38.32
CA GLN A 993 -8.80 -26.84 38.10
C GLN A 993 -7.28 -26.79 38.26
N LYS A 994 -6.71 -27.83 38.88
CA LYS A 994 -5.27 -28.05 39.03
C LYS A 994 -4.95 -29.50 38.65
N CYS A 995 -3.81 -29.72 38.02
CA CYS A 995 -3.35 -31.05 37.60
C CYS A 995 -1.92 -31.32 38.11
N SER A 996 -1.40 -32.54 37.95
CA SER A 996 0.04 -32.78 38.18
C SER A 996 0.87 -32.07 37.08
N PRO A 997 2.16 -31.77 37.33
CA PRO A 997 3.03 -31.21 36.29
C PRO A 997 3.06 -32.04 35.01
N ASP A 998 3.07 -33.37 35.16
CA ASP A 998 3.14 -34.34 34.05
C ASP A 998 1.84 -34.43 33.23
N GLN A 999 0.75 -33.84 33.75
CA GLN A 999 -0.55 -33.76 33.10
C GLN A 999 -0.77 -32.45 32.33
N ILE A 1000 -0.08 -31.35 32.67
CA ILE A 1000 -0.43 -30.02 32.11
C ILE A 1000 -0.32 -29.96 30.60
N SER A 1001 0.63 -30.71 30.02
CA SER A 1001 0.83 -30.77 28.57
C SER A 1001 -0.38 -31.30 27.82
N LYS A 1002 -1.23 -32.11 28.47
CA LYS A 1002 -2.48 -32.64 27.89
C LYS A 1002 -3.64 -31.63 27.93
N HIS A 1003 -3.45 -30.49 28.60
CA HIS A 1003 -4.43 -29.42 28.70
C HIS A 1003 -4.17 -28.27 27.72
N PHE A 1004 -3.08 -28.28 26.96
CA PHE A 1004 -2.91 -27.33 25.85
C PHE A 1004 -3.62 -27.84 24.59
N GLN A 1005 -4.35 -26.95 23.93
CA GLN A 1005 -5.10 -27.20 22.69
C GLN A 1005 -4.73 -26.13 21.66
N PRO A 1006 -4.70 -26.42 20.34
CA PRO A 1006 -4.56 -25.39 19.31
C PRO A 1006 -5.62 -24.29 19.45
N CYS A 1007 -5.23 -23.04 19.14
CA CYS A 1007 -6.15 -21.90 19.07
C CYS A 1007 -6.98 -21.92 17.77
#